data_AF-A0A7V1M5Z8-F1
#
_entry.id   AF-A0A7V1M5Z8-F1
#
_cell.length_a   1.000
_cell.length_b   1.000
_cell.length_c   1.000
_cell.angle_alpha   90.00
_cell.angle_beta   90.00
_cell.angle_gamma   90.00
#
_symmetry.space_group_name_H-M   'P 1'
#
loop_
_entity.id
_entity.type
_entity.pdbx_description
1 polymer ?
#
loop_
_entity_poly.entity_id
_entity_poly.type
_entity_poly.pdbx_seq_one_letter_code
_entity_poly.pdbx_strand_id
1 'polypeptide(L)'
;MKRTFASAILVVLWLLVAIAATAQEKVTLQYKAQKGQKMTYRLEADLSSEFGGQKINVLIKQTSVDEILDVSASGEITRQSIDEEVEMTVNGQKMPASEETSKRRTITVTKPDGTLVSVKWEGGREPTEAERKAQMRLMQAMQIVFSSGPVGVGDKWTREYKEDTDKGTPAATAEYELLALEKTRGVDTAKLRYTYRETGREKNLSLQGEVWVEVTSGDTVVLSLDVENFPFAPSEQAPTFSGKLRAERTGGSPVGGVAAAQPAEATKKKEKTIEEVVKDFEKIEGLFTLYRKKEAGKDTIYMEIREDQLDRLMLLQVTQSTGTGGYSLAAGNPIDDILFKFVRREEQILFVVPNIRFRADERQPIARAVKRSFADAYLESFRIEARSEERKSLLINISDLFRSDIAQITRLAQAAGGAYSIDREKTVINAIKNFPNNLVVQTAYHLVRAGGGGGASPFSIPGMSSGAPLADARSLPLEVNYNLFFLPQNGYRPRLADPRVGYFVTEFQDFTQDKDDQTTRYILRWHLEKADPSAPLSPPKEPIVFWLDNAIPTEYRDAVREGILWWNKAFERVGIKDAIVVKQMPEDADWDHADMRYNVIRWVTSPSSGYAVAWYRANPLTGQILNASITVDANMTRFARTEFQRMINPLSAFDPEPLPANPFLCNMAEEAAYQAWFGATAMKLMQTPKSTRISESEYVKQYIREVVAHEMGHILGLRHNFVASTLHSTKELAEASRINHLGMVASVMDYTPVNIIALHSPRSAYWTQGIGVYDYWAIEYGYKPGKAATPEAELPMLRTIARRCTEPGLAYMGDEFADNVDPLITRFDLSKDPLEYWAIIFRDVSRMIPQLPTKAVKVGENYYELTRRFNGLLSMYARAANVVSRYIGGVRLRQNHRGDPNEKPPVVPISAADQKRALALLTQYVFSPRAFSFPKEIYLKLAPNPFPDYAQMLTSRPRLDAPVRDTISGIQVLTLNRLFSEQTLSQIANNEFKARKPDETLSMTALFEQVSNAVNAEIINGSNVPALRRLLQRTYLRTLADMLVNPDSEVPDDAKMLARYHLRRLKGQILAVRNKPLDTTTRVHLDEMLSEIDRVLNARYTIGSASEPPAPTVIPRR
;
A
#
# COMPACT_ATOMS: atom_id res chain seq x y z
N MET A 1 57.50 6.08 93.15
CA MET A 1 56.76 4.99 92.47
C MET A 1 55.32 5.43 92.35
N LYS A 2 54.75 5.43 91.14
CA LYS A 2 53.53 6.17 90.76
C LYS A 2 53.81 7.66 90.49
N ARG A 3 53.26 8.12 89.37
CA ARG A 3 53.35 9.46 88.71
C ARG A 3 54.54 9.69 87.77
N THR A 4 54.50 9.07 86.58
CA THR A 4 55.11 9.58 85.32
C THR A 4 54.56 8.78 84.14
N PHE A 5 53.26 8.93 83.85
CA PHE A 5 52.56 8.32 82.71
C PHE A 5 51.73 9.41 82.01
N ALA A 6 52.37 10.52 81.68
CA ALA A 6 51.84 11.63 80.90
C ALA A 6 53.03 12.53 80.55
N SER A 7 53.65 12.32 79.38
CA SER A 7 54.51 13.26 78.62
C SER A 7 55.45 12.56 77.62
N ALA A 8 55.60 11.23 77.65
CA ALA A 8 56.42 10.51 76.65
C ALA A 8 55.71 10.26 75.30
N ILE A 9 54.44 10.65 75.17
CA ILE A 9 53.60 10.46 73.96
C ILE A 9 53.60 11.71 73.05
N LEU A 10 54.15 12.85 73.48
CA LEU A 10 54.12 14.10 72.69
C LEU A 10 55.43 14.47 71.96
N VAL A 11 56.55 13.78 72.20
CA VAL A 11 57.84 14.12 71.56
C VAL A 11 58.24 13.16 70.44
N VAL A 12 57.63 11.98 70.36
CA VAL A 12 57.79 11.06 69.20
C VAL A 12 56.80 11.40 68.07
N LEU A 13 55.76 12.20 68.34
CA LEU A 13 54.81 12.68 67.33
C LEU A 13 55.32 13.84 66.45
N TRP A 14 56.55 14.31 66.66
CA TRP A 14 57.18 15.39 65.87
C TRP A 14 58.40 14.95 65.05
N LEU A 15 58.68 13.64 64.98
CA LEU A 15 59.82 13.08 64.22
C LEU A 15 59.41 12.19 63.03
N LEU A 16 58.13 12.25 62.61
CA LEU A 16 57.62 11.61 61.39
C LEU A 16 56.99 12.60 60.40
N VAL A 17 57.32 13.89 60.50
CA VAL A 17 56.98 14.91 59.50
C VAL A 17 58.24 15.70 59.18
N ALA A 18 58.97 15.27 58.14
CA ALA A 18 59.62 16.13 57.14
C ALA A 18 60.67 15.35 56.33
N ILE A 19 60.39 15.23 55.03
CA ILE A 19 61.33 15.01 53.91
C ILE A 19 61.71 13.55 53.61
N ALA A 20 60.82 12.89 52.87
CA ALA A 20 61.14 12.51 51.49
C ALA A 20 59.88 12.72 50.65
N ALA A 21 59.82 13.85 49.95
CA ALA A 21 58.84 14.09 48.90
C ALA A 21 59.12 13.07 47.78
N THR A 22 58.45 11.92 47.85
CA THR A 22 58.32 11.01 46.72
C THR A 22 57.53 11.76 45.66
N ALA A 23 58.12 11.96 44.48
CA ALA A 23 57.43 12.53 43.33
C ALA A 23 56.06 11.86 43.21
N GLN A 24 54.98 12.62 43.40
CA GLN A 24 53.64 12.10 43.14
C GLN A 24 53.63 11.64 41.69
N GLU A 25 53.42 10.34 41.48
CA GLU A 25 53.39 9.73 40.16
C GLU A 25 52.29 10.43 39.36
N LYS A 26 52.69 11.31 38.45
CA LYS A 26 51.77 12.03 37.58
C LYS A 26 51.46 11.15 36.38
N VAL A 27 50.18 10.96 36.10
CA VAL A 27 49.71 10.20 34.93
C VAL A 27 49.15 11.16 33.89
N THR A 28 49.41 10.87 32.62
CA THR A 28 48.74 11.54 31.50
C THR A 28 47.54 10.70 31.10
N LEU A 29 46.35 11.16 31.48
CA LEU A 29 45.09 10.54 31.06
C LEU A 29 44.70 11.05 29.68
N GLN A 30 44.51 10.12 28.75
CA GLN A 30 44.04 10.40 27.39
C GLN A 30 43.42 9.12 26.82
N TYR A 31 42.39 9.26 25.99
CA TYR A 31 41.84 8.16 25.23
C TYR A 31 42.87 7.71 24.19
N LYS A 32 43.34 6.46 24.33
CA LYS A 32 44.18 5.77 23.36
C LYS A 32 43.41 4.58 22.85
N ALA A 33 43.03 4.65 21.58
CA ALA A 33 42.22 3.64 20.92
C ALA A 33 42.96 3.03 19.72
N GLN A 34 42.59 1.82 19.34
CA GLN A 34 43.02 1.20 18.09
C GLN A 34 41.82 0.80 17.25
N LYS A 35 41.90 1.01 15.93
CA LYS A 35 40.86 0.57 15.00
C LYS A 35 40.56 -0.92 15.16
N GLY A 36 39.28 -1.27 15.27
CA GLY A 36 38.79 -2.63 15.50
C GLY A 36 38.72 -3.05 16.97
N GLN A 37 39.15 -2.20 17.92
CA GLN A 37 38.98 -2.45 19.35
C GLN A 37 37.49 -2.50 19.71
N LYS A 38 37.09 -3.51 20.48
CA LYS A 38 35.73 -3.69 20.97
C LYS A 38 35.68 -3.73 22.49
N MET A 39 34.71 -3.07 23.08
CA MET A 39 34.46 -3.03 24.52
C MET A 39 32.97 -3.24 24.77
N THR A 40 32.63 -4.04 25.77
CA THR A 40 31.25 -4.26 26.19
C THR A 40 31.03 -3.59 27.53
N TYR A 41 29.94 -2.83 27.62
CA TYR A 41 29.54 -2.10 28.81
C TYR A 41 28.19 -2.59 29.31
N ARG A 42 28.05 -2.69 30.64
CA ARG A 42 26.77 -2.89 31.31
C ARG A 42 26.46 -1.67 32.14
N LEU A 43 25.32 -1.06 31.88
CA LEU A 43 24.79 0.10 32.56
C LEU A 43 23.55 -0.30 33.37
N GLU A 44 23.47 0.19 34.60
CA GLU A 44 22.31 0.10 35.47
C GLU A 44 21.99 1.50 36.02
N ALA A 45 20.76 1.97 35.81
CA ALA A 45 20.29 3.25 36.33
C ALA A 45 19.04 3.02 37.18
N ASP A 46 19.12 3.32 38.47
CA ASP A 46 18.01 3.27 39.43
C ASP A 46 17.58 4.70 39.76
N LEU A 47 16.49 5.14 39.16
CA LEU A 47 16.05 6.53 39.14
C LEU A 47 14.64 6.67 39.71
N SER A 48 14.34 7.78 40.37
CA SER A 48 13.01 8.06 40.90
C SER A 48 12.57 9.49 40.66
N SER A 49 11.27 9.71 40.51
CA SER A 49 10.65 11.02 40.38
C SER A 49 9.34 11.07 41.17
N GLU A 50 8.96 12.24 41.65
CA GLU A 50 7.67 12.48 42.30
C GLU A 50 6.86 13.45 41.44
N PHE A 51 5.71 12.99 40.93
CA PHE A 51 4.85 13.77 40.05
C PHE A 51 3.38 13.59 40.47
N GLY A 52 2.69 14.71 40.74
CA GLY A 52 1.27 14.68 41.13
C GLY A 52 0.98 13.93 42.45
N GLY A 53 1.94 13.87 43.37
CA GLY A 53 1.82 13.13 44.64
C GLY A 53 2.04 11.61 44.52
N GLN A 54 2.48 11.12 43.36
CA GLN A 54 2.85 9.72 43.15
C GLN A 54 4.35 9.59 42.89
N LYS A 55 4.98 8.61 43.55
CA LYS A 55 6.39 8.26 43.33
C LYS A 55 6.52 7.25 42.18
N ILE A 56 7.33 7.58 41.19
CA ILE A 56 7.66 6.73 40.05
C ILE A 56 9.12 6.29 40.20
N ASN A 57 9.36 4.98 40.29
CA ASN A 57 10.69 4.38 40.30
C ASN A 57 10.96 3.76 38.93
N VAL A 58 12.15 3.95 38.38
CA VAL A 58 12.56 3.52 37.05
C VAL A 58 13.91 2.83 37.18
N LEU A 59 13.98 1.56 36.83
CA LEU A 59 15.23 0.80 36.75
C LEU A 59 15.52 0.48 35.29
N ILE A 60 16.65 0.95 34.78
CA ILE A 60 17.16 0.64 33.44
C ILE A 60 18.37 -0.26 33.58
N LYS A 61 18.42 -1.33 32.79
CA LYS A 61 19.59 -2.17 32.58
C LYS A 61 19.88 -2.23 31.10
N GLN A 62 21.11 -1.90 30.71
CA GLN A 62 21.51 -1.82 29.32
C GLN A 62 22.87 -2.50 29.12
N THR A 63 22.99 -3.30 28.07
CA THR A 63 24.25 -3.83 27.58
C THR A 63 24.55 -3.21 26.22
N SER A 64 25.70 -2.56 26.09
CA SER A 64 26.15 -1.96 24.84
C SER A 64 27.53 -2.47 24.42
N VAL A 65 27.77 -2.51 23.10
CA VAL A 65 29.06 -2.84 22.50
C VAL A 65 29.59 -1.62 21.76
N ASP A 66 30.73 -1.14 22.22
CA ASP A 66 31.49 -0.06 21.61
C ASP A 66 32.58 -0.64 20.71
N GLU A 67 32.60 -0.26 19.43
CA GLU A 67 33.63 -0.60 18.45
C GLU A 67 34.33 0.67 17.95
N ILE A 68 35.66 0.67 17.96
CA ILE A 68 36.45 1.76 17.40
C ILE A 68 36.56 1.55 15.88
N LEU A 69 35.84 2.36 15.12
CA LEU A 69 35.80 2.27 13.66
C LEU A 69 37.04 2.87 13.00
N ASP A 70 37.58 3.94 13.59
CA ASP A 70 38.74 4.65 13.03
C ASP A 70 39.45 5.51 14.08
N VAL A 71 40.74 5.76 13.87
CA VAL A 71 41.53 6.75 14.61
C VAL A 71 42.27 7.60 13.60
N SER A 72 41.93 8.88 13.52
CA SER A 72 42.48 9.78 12.50
C SER A 72 43.95 10.12 12.77
N ALA A 73 44.65 10.68 11.78
CA ALA A 73 46.02 11.14 11.94
C ALA A 73 46.17 12.27 12.99
N SER A 74 45.09 13.02 13.27
CA SER A 74 45.05 14.03 14.35
C SER A 74 44.68 13.46 15.72
N GLY A 75 44.47 12.15 15.82
CA GLY A 75 44.12 11.43 17.04
C GLY A 75 42.62 11.42 17.36
N GLU A 76 41.75 11.89 16.45
CA GLU A 76 40.30 11.82 16.66
C GLU A 76 39.82 10.37 16.55
N ILE A 77 39.01 9.94 17.51
CA ILE A 77 38.56 8.56 17.67
C ILE A 77 37.12 8.49 17.19
N THR A 78 36.85 7.68 16.17
CA THR A 78 35.50 7.36 15.70
C THR A 78 35.04 6.06 16.34
N ARG A 79 34.01 6.14 17.17
CA ARG A 79 33.45 5.01 17.93
C ARG A 79 32.01 4.76 17.50
N GLN A 80 31.63 3.51 17.32
CA GLN A 80 30.26 3.08 17.15
C GLN A 80 29.80 2.35 18.43
N SER A 81 28.71 2.80 19.04
CA SER A 81 28.05 2.11 20.14
C SER A 81 26.76 1.47 19.66
N ILE A 82 26.54 0.19 20.00
CA ILE A 82 25.33 -0.57 19.68
C ILE A 82 24.73 -1.08 20.99
N ASP A 83 23.47 -0.74 21.23
CA ASP A 83 22.73 -1.28 22.38
C ASP A 83 22.21 -2.68 22.04
N GLU A 84 22.77 -3.71 22.67
CA GLU A 84 22.42 -5.11 22.42
C GLU A 84 21.19 -5.54 23.23
N GLU A 85 21.10 -5.11 24.49
CA GLU A 85 20.00 -5.39 25.39
C GLU A 85 19.62 -4.13 26.16
N VAL A 86 18.33 -3.79 26.19
CA VAL A 86 17.79 -2.71 27.02
C VAL A 86 16.56 -3.24 27.75
N GLU A 87 16.61 -3.24 29.07
CA GLU A 87 15.51 -3.58 29.95
C GLU A 87 15.18 -2.37 30.81
N MET A 88 13.95 -1.87 30.70
CA MET A 88 13.44 -0.80 31.54
C MET A 88 12.26 -1.34 32.35
N THR A 89 12.27 -1.09 33.65
CA THR A 89 11.13 -1.35 34.53
C THR A 89 10.65 -0.05 35.16
N VAL A 90 9.35 0.16 35.22
CA VAL A 90 8.71 1.31 35.87
C VAL A 90 7.83 0.77 36.99
N ASN A 91 8.08 1.21 38.23
CA ASN A 91 7.42 0.72 39.44
C ASN A 91 7.42 -0.82 39.55
N GLY A 92 8.53 -1.46 39.16
CA GLY A 92 8.70 -2.92 39.18
C GLY A 92 8.02 -3.67 38.03
N GLN A 93 7.30 -2.99 37.15
CA GLN A 93 6.72 -3.58 35.93
C GLN A 93 7.68 -3.41 34.75
N LYS A 94 8.00 -4.52 34.07
CA LYS A 94 8.83 -4.51 32.86
C LYS A 94 8.08 -3.82 31.72
N MET A 95 8.67 -2.75 31.20
CA MET A 95 8.13 -2.05 30.04
C MET A 95 8.34 -2.93 28.79
N PRO A 96 7.38 -2.97 27.86
CA PRO A 96 7.55 -3.70 26.61
C PRO A 96 8.76 -3.12 25.86
N ALA A 97 9.73 -3.98 25.55
CA ALA A 97 10.90 -3.58 24.79
C ALA A 97 10.42 -3.14 23.40
N SER A 98 10.69 -1.89 23.02
CA SER A 98 10.52 -1.48 21.62
C SER A 98 11.69 -2.08 20.83
N GLU A 99 11.41 -2.79 19.74
CA GLU A 99 12.47 -3.26 18.82
C GLU A 99 13.27 -2.07 18.26
N GLU A 100 12.71 -0.85 18.27
CA GLU A 100 13.38 0.39 17.85
C GLU A 100 14.49 0.86 18.81
N THR A 101 14.44 0.50 20.09
CA THR A 101 15.46 0.88 21.09
C THR A 101 16.64 -0.08 21.16
N SER A 102 16.48 -1.34 20.75
CA SER A 102 17.57 -2.32 20.66
C SER A 102 18.19 -2.31 19.26
N LYS A 103 19.53 -2.30 19.16
CA LYS A 103 20.34 -2.24 17.92
C LYS A 103 20.47 -0.87 17.25
N ARG A 104 20.04 0.21 17.89
CA ARG A 104 20.36 1.57 17.45
C ARG A 104 21.88 1.77 17.45
N ARG A 105 22.43 2.31 16.37
CA ARG A 105 23.87 2.61 16.27
C ARG A 105 24.10 4.09 16.50
N THR A 106 24.94 4.42 17.47
CA THR A 106 25.38 5.79 17.70
C THR A 106 26.86 5.88 17.35
N ILE A 107 27.21 6.68 16.35
CA ILE A 107 28.58 6.94 15.94
C ILE A 107 29.01 8.27 16.55
N THR A 108 30.08 8.26 17.34
CA THR A 108 30.64 9.44 18.01
C THR A 108 32.07 9.67 17.54
N VAL A 109 32.44 10.94 17.39
CA VAL A 109 33.81 11.36 17.15
C VAL A 109 34.28 12.18 18.33
N THR A 110 35.37 11.76 18.99
CA THR A 110 35.95 12.45 20.16
C THR A 110 37.44 12.70 19.97
N LYS A 111 37.95 13.79 20.54
CA LYS A 111 39.39 14.06 20.63
C LYS A 111 40.06 13.16 21.70
N PRO A 112 41.39 13.00 21.70
CA PRO A 112 42.11 12.23 22.72
C PRO A 112 41.88 12.69 24.16
N ASP A 113 41.59 13.97 24.37
CA ASP A 113 41.24 14.52 25.69
C ASP A 113 39.81 14.20 26.13
N GLY A 114 38.99 13.59 25.27
CA GLY A 114 37.58 13.29 25.53
C GLY A 114 36.61 14.36 25.03
N THR A 115 37.06 15.45 24.42
CA THR A 115 36.14 16.47 23.86
C THR A 115 35.32 15.88 22.71
N LEU A 116 33.98 15.94 22.80
CA LEU A 116 33.05 15.50 21.75
C LEU A 116 33.08 16.42 20.52
N VAL A 117 33.25 15.85 19.33
CA VAL A 117 33.31 16.57 18.04
C VAL A 117 31.99 16.45 17.29
N SER A 118 31.49 15.23 17.09
CA SER A 118 30.22 14.98 16.39
C SER A 118 29.53 13.69 16.83
N VAL A 119 28.22 13.60 16.56
CA VAL A 119 27.38 12.44 16.83
C VAL A 119 26.47 12.20 15.63
N LYS A 120 26.37 10.94 15.19
CA LYS A 120 25.49 10.49 14.11
C LYS A 120 24.73 9.25 14.58
N TRP A 121 23.47 9.11 14.19
CA TRP A 121 22.64 7.96 14.51
C TRP A 121 22.32 7.17 13.23
N GLU A 122 22.44 5.85 13.28
CA GLU A 122 22.19 4.95 12.16
C GLU A 122 21.38 3.72 12.61
N GLY A 123 20.41 3.30 11.79
CA GLY A 123 19.54 2.16 12.10
C GLY A 123 18.40 2.52 13.07
N GLY A 124 17.15 2.29 12.62
CA GLY A 124 15.93 2.67 13.34
C GLY A 124 15.26 3.93 12.78
N ARG A 125 14.14 4.36 13.39
CA ARG A 125 13.49 5.65 13.08
C ARG A 125 14.46 6.78 13.38
N GLU A 126 14.55 7.75 12.47
CA GLU A 126 15.35 8.95 12.71
C GLU A 126 14.81 9.68 13.96
N PRO A 127 15.65 9.99 14.96
CA PRO A 127 15.21 10.67 16.16
C PRO A 127 14.64 12.04 15.80
N THR A 128 13.54 12.41 16.44
CA THR A 128 13.02 13.78 16.34
C THR A 128 14.07 14.76 16.85
N GLU A 129 13.98 16.02 16.42
CA GLU A 129 14.90 17.08 16.87
C GLU A 129 14.94 17.19 18.40
N ALA A 130 13.78 16.98 19.04
CA ALA A 130 13.62 16.99 20.49
C ALA A 130 14.39 15.83 21.16
N GLU A 131 14.24 14.60 20.65
CA GLU A 131 15.00 13.42 21.12
C GLU A 131 16.51 13.59 20.91
N ARG A 132 16.91 14.18 19.77
CA ARG A 132 18.32 14.49 19.45
C ARG A 132 18.92 15.44 20.48
N LYS A 133 18.23 16.53 20.79
CA LYS A 133 18.66 17.54 21.77
C LYS A 133 18.78 16.95 23.19
N ALA A 134 17.83 16.12 23.61
CA ALA A 134 17.90 15.44 24.91
C ALA A 134 19.09 14.47 25.01
N GLN A 135 19.38 13.71 23.94
CA GLN A 135 20.54 12.82 23.91
C GLN A 135 21.87 13.58 23.91
N MET A 136 21.98 14.67 23.15
CA MET A 136 23.18 15.51 23.15
C MET A 136 23.45 16.14 24.53
N ARG A 137 22.41 16.59 25.23
CA ARG A 137 22.50 17.06 26.63
C ARG A 137 23.09 15.99 27.55
N LEU A 138 22.62 14.76 27.42
CA LEU A 138 23.10 13.64 28.24
C LEU A 138 24.55 13.24 27.92
N MET A 139 24.90 13.22 26.63
CA MET A 139 26.27 12.92 26.19
C MET A 139 27.26 13.96 26.70
N GLN A 140 26.91 15.25 26.72
CA GLN A 140 27.76 16.29 27.32
C GLN A 140 28.02 16.04 28.81
N ALA A 141 27.00 15.57 29.53
CA ALA A 141 27.04 15.37 30.98
C ALA A 141 27.73 14.05 31.41
N MET A 142 27.85 13.07 30.51
CA MET A 142 28.51 11.78 30.79
C MET A 142 29.91 11.66 30.19
N GLN A 143 30.29 12.56 29.26
CA GLN A 143 31.59 12.53 28.62
C GLN A 143 32.69 13.01 29.59
N ILE A 144 33.64 12.13 29.88
CA ILE A 144 34.81 12.44 30.70
C ILE A 144 35.88 13.14 29.85
N VAL A 145 36.27 14.35 30.26
CA VAL A 145 37.29 15.17 29.59
C VAL A 145 38.52 15.31 30.49
N PHE A 146 39.65 14.83 30.02
CA PHE A 146 40.91 14.82 30.75
C PHE A 146 41.63 16.17 30.74
N SER A 147 42.52 16.35 31.72
CA SER A 147 43.43 17.50 31.77
C SER A 147 44.35 17.52 30.55
N SER A 148 44.71 18.72 30.08
CA SER A 148 45.66 18.91 28.97
C SER A 148 47.10 18.53 29.32
N GLY A 149 47.39 18.19 30.57
CA GLY A 149 48.72 17.78 31.05
C GLY A 149 48.67 16.69 32.13
N PRO A 150 49.84 16.18 32.56
CA PRO A 150 49.93 15.14 33.59
C PRO A 150 49.31 15.58 34.93
N VAL A 151 48.53 14.70 35.54
CA VAL A 151 47.84 14.93 36.83
C VAL A 151 48.32 13.93 37.88
N GLY A 152 48.60 14.40 39.10
CA GLY A 152 48.92 13.59 40.27
C GLY A 152 47.73 13.46 41.23
N VAL A 153 47.83 12.54 42.19
CA VAL A 153 46.80 12.37 43.22
C VAL A 153 46.62 13.69 44.01
N GLY A 154 45.39 14.19 44.04
CA GLY A 154 44.98 15.48 44.62
C GLY A 154 44.85 16.63 43.61
N ASP A 155 45.36 16.47 42.38
CA ASP A 155 45.23 17.49 41.33
C ASP A 155 43.76 17.61 40.87
N LYS A 156 43.33 18.87 40.63
CA LYS A 156 41.98 19.23 40.18
C LYS A 156 42.03 19.93 38.84
N TRP A 157 41.03 19.69 37.99
CA TRP A 157 40.83 20.47 36.78
C TRP A 157 39.35 20.65 36.49
N THR A 158 39.04 21.68 35.70
CA THR A 158 37.68 22.09 35.39
C THR A 158 37.52 22.26 33.88
N ARG A 159 36.34 21.90 33.38
CA ARG A 159 35.91 22.12 32.00
C ARG A 159 34.62 22.93 31.99
N GLU A 160 34.67 24.09 31.35
CA GLU A 160 33.49 24.90 31.09
C GLU A 160 32.88 24.53 29.73
N TYR A 161 31.55 24.44 29.70
CA TYR A 161 30.74 24.23 28.52
C TYR A 161 29.91 25.49 28.28
N LYS A 162 29.98 26.02 27.06
CA LYS A 162 29.10 27.10 26.62
C LYS A 162 27.75 26.50 26.19
N GLU A 163 26.69 27.28 26.34
CA GLU A 163 25.39 26.91 25.79
C GLU A 163 25.46 26.79 24.25
N ASP A 164 24.88 25.72 23.72
CA ASP A 164 24.70 25.48 22.29
C ASP A 164 23.23 25.13 22.05
N THR A 165 22.46 26.14 21.62
CA THR A 165 21.01 26.06 21.41
C THR A 165 20.64 25.11 20.27
N ASP A 166 21.51 24.97 19.27
CA ASP A 166 21.30 24.09 18.11
C ASP A 166 21.41 22.62 18.50
N LYS A 167 22.37 22.29 19.36
CA LYS A 167 22.53 20.94 19.94
C LYS A 167 21.64 20.70 21.17
N GLY A 168 21.05 21.75 21.73
CA GLY A 168 20.18 21.67 22.90
C GLY A 168 20.94 21.43 24.22
N THR A 169 22.24 21.77 24.28
CA THR A 169 23.11 21.55 25.44
C THR A 169 23.26 22.86 26.25
N PRO A 170 22.89 22.88 27.55
CA PRO A 170 23.03 24.07 28.40
C PRO A 170 24.49 24.42 28.69
N ALA A 171 24.71 25.66 29.15
CA ALA A 171 25.97 26.05 29.78
C ALA A 171 26.19 25.22 31.07
N ALA A 172 27.40 24.70 31.27
CA ALA A 172 27.68 23.80 32.39
C ALA A 172 29.15 23.84 32.80
N THR A 173 29.43 23.36 34.01
CA THR A 173 30.79 23.18 34.53
C THR A 173 30.99 21.74 34.96
N ALA A 174 32.07 21.10 34.47
CA ALA A 174 32.55 19.82 34.94
C ALA A 174 33.83 19.99 35.75
N GLU A 175 33.87 19.46 36.96
CA GLU A 175 35.03 19.45 37.84
C GLU A 175 35.51 18.02 38.08
N TYR A 176 36.83 17.87 38.09
CA TYR A 176 37.50 16.59 38.24
C TYR A 176 38.59 16.70 39.31
N GLU A 177 38.76 15.64 40.09
CA GLU A 177 39.87 15.50 41.05
C GLU A 177 40.41 14.08 40.97
N LEU A 178 41.73 13.90 40.78
CA LEU A 178 42.34 12.58 40.81
C LEU A 178 42.50 12.13 42.28
N LEU A 179 41.72 11.14 42.70
CA LEU A 179 41.68 10.67 44.09
C LEU A 179 42.73 9.61 44.40
N ALA A 180 43.00 8.70 43.46
CA ALA A 180 43.95 7.61 43.64
C ALA A 180 44.36 7.00 42.29
N LEU A 181 45.52 6.33 42.28
CA LEU A 181 45.91 5.36 41.27
C LEU A 181 45.82 3.98 41.91
N GLU A 182 44.92 3.13 41.42
CA GLU A 182 44.62 1.84 42.04
C GLU A 182 44.24 0.78 41.00
N LYS A 183 44.30 -0.50 41.37
CA LYS A 183 43.82 -1.59 40.51
C LYS A 183 42.34 -1.84 40.72
N THR A 184 41.56 -1.67 39.65
CA THR A 184 40.13 -1.96 39.63
C THR A 184 39.84 -2.99 38.56
N ARG A 185 39.15 -4.08 38.92
CA ARG A 185 38.83 -5.19 38.00
C ARG A 185 40.05 -5.78 37.26
N GLY A 186 41.22 -5.75 37.90
CA GLY A 186 42.45 -6.34 37.36
C GLY A 186 43.29 -5.44 36.46
N VAL A 187 42.86 -4.19 36.20
CA VAL A 187 43.62 -3.21 35.40
C VAL A 187 44.01 -1.99 36.25
N ASP A 188 45.11 -1.33 35.90
CA ASP A 188 45.56 -0.10 36.58
C ASP A 188 44.65 1.07 36.19
N THR A 189 44.01 1.68 37.18
CA THR A 189 43.00 2.73 37.02
C THR A 189 43.33 4.00 37.79
N ALA A 190 43.01 5.16 37.20
CA ALA A 190 42.90 6.43 37.86
C ALA A 190 41.47 6.63 38.36
N LYS A 191 41.30 6.73 39.69
CA LYS A 191 40.02 7.01 40.33
C LYS A 191 39.80 8.52 40.39
N LEU A 192 38.79 9.01 39.68
CA LEU A 192 38.44 10.41 39.60
C LEU A 192 37.18 10.70 40.41
N ARG A 193 37.16 11.80 41.16
CA ARG A 193 35.91 12.44 41.57
C ARG A 193 35.42 13.27 40.40
N TYR A 194 34.17 13.09 39.99
CA TYR A 194 33.54 13.81 38.89
C TYR A 194 32.33 14.57 39.41
N THR A 195 32.23 15.86 39.09
CA THR A 195 31.04 16.68 39.35
C THR A 195 30.68 17.43 38.08
N TYR A 196 29.44 17.33 37.62
CA TYR A 196 28.87 18.08 36.50
C TYR A 196 27.68 18.89 36.98
N ARG A 197 27.61 20.17 36.64
CA ARG A 197 26.48 21.05 36.97
C ARG A 197 26.11 21.94 35.80
N GLU A 198 24.88 21.83 35.33
CA GLU A 198 24.31 22.80 34.40
C GLU A 198 23.94 24.12 35.08
N THR A 199 23.88 25.18 34.28
CA THR A 199 23.52 26.53 34.69
C THR A 199 22.53 27.12 33.68
N GLY A 200 21.65 28.01 34.15
CA GLY A 200 20.75 28.77 33.27
C GLY A 200 19.37 28.17 33.01
N ARG A 201 19.00 27.03 33.62
CA ARG A 201 17.64 26.47 33.57
C ARG A 201 16.99 26.32 34.94
N GLU A 202 15.66 26.19 34.95
CA GLU A 202 14.86 25.99 36.17
C GLU A 202 15.16 24.63 36.84
N LYS A 203 15.37 23.57 36.05
CA LYS A 203 15.78 22.23 36.50
C LYS A 203 17.13 21.83 35.88
N ASN A 204 18.22 22.26 36.50
CA ASN A 204 19.59 21.93 36.07
C ASN A 204 19.93 20.48 36.36
N LEU A 205 20.46 19.75 35.36
CA LEU A 205 21.02 18.41 35.54
C LEU A 205 22.32 18.52 36.35
N SER A 206 22.44 17.70 37.38
CA SER A 206 23.68 17.56 38.14
C SER A 206 24.09 16.09 38.20
N LEU A 207 25.39 15.82 38.09
CA LEU A 207 25.96 14.50 38.33
C LEU A 207 27.12 14.65 39.30
N GLN A 208 27.22 13.74 40.27
CA GLN A 208 28.36 13.71 41.18
C GLN A 208 28.70 12.27 41.54
N GLY A 209 29.98 11.92 41.48
CA GLY A 209 30.41 10.59 41.91
C GLY A 209 31.85 10.27 41.54
N GLU A 210 32.11 8.99 41.31
CA GLU A 210 33.45 8.45 41.10
C GLU A 210 33.53 7.70 39.77
N VAL A 211 34.63 7.90 39.05
CA VAL A 211 34.91 7.28 37.75
C VAL A 211 36.30 6.66 37.78
N TRP A 212 36.41 5.38 37.43
CA TRP A 212 37.65 4.65 37.32
C TRP A 212 38.03 4.53 35.86
N VAL A 213 39.10 5.21 35.49
CA VAL A 213 39.59 5.28 34.12
C VAL A 213 40.86 4.46 34.01
N GLU A 214 40.96 3.56 33.05
CA GLU A 214 42.18 2.79 32.84
C GLU A 214 43.34 3.70 32.41
N VAL A 215 44.48 3.61 33.11
CA VAL A 215 45.61 4.51 32.91
C VAL A 215 46.24 4.34 31.52
N THR A 216 46.20 3.12 30.97
CA THR A 216 46.81 2.80 29.68
C THR A 216 45.99 3.32 28.49
N SER A 217 44.66 3.16 28.53
CA SER A 217 43.76 3.46 27.41
C SER A 217 42.91 4.71 27.58
N GLY A 218 42.73 5.22 28.81
CA GLY A 218 41.78 6.28 29.08
C GLY A 218 40.31 5.84 29.03
N ASP A 219 40.00 4.56 28.82
CA ASP A 219 38.62 4.08 28.82
C ASP A 219 38.08 3.95 30.24
N THR A 220 36.79 4.23 30.40
CA THR A 220 36.10 4.02 31.68
C THR A 220 35.99 2.52 31.95
N VAL A 221 36.38 2.08 33.15
CA VAL A 221 36.27 0.70 33.63
C VAL A 221 35.04 0.55 34.51
N VAL A 222 34.83 1.51 35.41
CA VAL A 222 33.65 1.61 36.28
C VAL A 222 33.30 3.09 36.43
N LEU A 223 32.00 3.38 36.44
CA LEU A 223 31.45 4.69 36.74
C LEU A 223 30.30 4.51 37.72
N SER A 224 30.25 5.36 38.75
CA SER A 224 29.19 5.37 39.77
C SER A 224 28.86 6.81 40.11
N LEU A 225 27.70 7.28 39.66
CA LEU A 225 27.26 8.67 39.79
C LEU A 225 25.90 8.74 40.48
N ASP A 226 25.75 9.69 41.41
CA ASP A 226 24.45 10.22 41.81
C ASP A 226 24.03 11.25 40.76
N VAL A 227 22.79 11.15 40.30
CA VAL A 227 22.23 11.98 39.23
C VAL A 227 21.02 12.72 39.79
N GLU A 228 20.96 14.04 39.59
CA GLU A 228 19.79 14.85 39.90
C GLU A 228 19.22 15.50 38.65
N ASN A 229 17.89 15.51 38.54
CA ASN A 229 17.14 16.15 37.45
C ASN A 229 17.37 15.57 36.04
N PHE A 230 17.58 14.27 35.91
CA PHE A 230 17.67 13.54 34.64
C PHE A 230 16.37 13.64 33.82
N PRO A 231 16.39 14.14 32.57
CA PRO A 231 15.19 14.29 31.74
C PRO A 231 14.91 13.03 30.91
N PHE A 232 13.72 12.42 31.04
CA PHE A 232 13.29 11.27 30.21
C PHE A 232 12.54 11.65 28.93
N ALA A 233 12.06 12.89 28.84
CA ALA A 233 11.35 13.39 27.67
C ALA A 233 11.87 14.78 27.31
N PRO A 234 11.85 15.16 26.02
CA PRO A 234 12.48 16.39 25.54
C PRO A 234 11.65 17.67 25.78
N SER A 235 10.82 17.70 26.82
CA SER A 235 10.00 18.85 27.22
C SER A 235 10.48 19.41 28.56
N GLU A 236 10.54 20.73 28.70
CA GLU A 236 10.89 21.39 29.98
C GLU A 236 9.83 21.15 31.08
N GLN A 237 8.60 20.79 30.68
CA GLN A 237 7.52 20.43 31.59
C GLN A 237 7.54 18.93 31.99
N ALA A 238 8.45 18.13 31.42
CA ALA A 238 8.53 16.71 31.74
C ALA A 238 9.00 16.48 33.21
N PRO A 239 8.58 15.38 33.84
CA PRO A 239 9.15 14.97 35.12
C PRO A 239 10.64 14.68 34.96
N THR A 240 11.43 15.17 35.91
CA THR A 240 12.86 14.89 36.00
C THR A 240 13.09 13.82 37.06
N PHE A 241 14.10 12.98 36.87
CA PHE A 241 14.37 11.84 37.72
C PHE A 241 15.73 11.99 38.42
N SER A 242 15.82 11.52 39.65
CA SER A 242 17.05 11.53 40.43
C SER A 242 17.31 10.15 41.02
N GLY A 243 18.58 9.76 41.12
CA GLY A 243 18.96 8.44 41.62
C GLY A 243 20.40 8.09 41.30
N LYS A 244 20.68 6.79 41.15
CA LYS A 244 22.03 6.26 40.95
C LYS A 244 22.22 5.69 39.56
N LEU A 245 23.35 6.04 38.96
CA LEU A 245 23.79 5.52 37.68
C LEU A 245 25.11 4.77 37.89
N ARG A 246 25.16 3.51 37.47
CA ARG A 246 26.38 2.71 37.48
C ARG A 246 26.63 2.11 36.11
N ALA A 247 27.83 2.27 35.57
CA ALA A 247 28.26 1.58 34.37
C ALA A 247 29.57 0.84 34.63
N GLU A 248 29.72 -0.35 34.05
CA GLU A 248 30.95 -1.11 34.15
C GLU A 248 31.32 -1.78 32.82
N ARG A 249 32.61 -1.85 32.54
CA ARG A 249 33.13 -2.60 31.40
C ARG A 249 33.14 -4.08 31.74
N THR A 250 32.39 -4.87 30.97
CA THR A 250 32.20 -6.30 31.18
C THR A 250 32.96 -7.16 30.17
N GLY A 251 33.44 -6.58 29.07
CA GLY A 251 34.22 -7.28 28.04
C GLY A 251 35.13 -6.36 27.22
N GLY A 252 36.15 -6.95 26.59
CA GLY A 252 37.13 -6.26 25.73
C GLY A 252 38.34 -5.68 26.48
N SER A 253 39.53 -5.76 25.86
CA SER A 253 40.78 -5.18 26.39
C SER A 253 41.17 -3.97 25.54
N PRO A 254 41.43 -2.80 26.13
CA PRO A 254 41.44 -1.57 25.36
C PRO A 254 42.77 -1.15 24.72
N VAL A 255 43.91 -1.78 25.06
CA VAL A 255 45.14 -1.65 24.24
C VAL A 255 45.85 -2.99 24.24
N GLY A 256 45.81 -3.71 23.12
CA GLY A 256 46.70 -4.84 22.81
C GLY A 256 46.89 -5.89 23.93
N GLY A 257 45.84 -6.65 24.24
CA GLY A 257 45.86 -7.75 25.20
C GLY A 257 45.30 -9.04 24.61
N VAL A 258 45.75 -9.44 23.42
CA VAL A 258 45.69 -10.85 23.03
C VAL A 258 46.84 -11.52 23.79
N ALA A 259 46.53 -12.22 24.89
CA ALA A 259 47.42 -13.28 25.32
C ALA A 259 47.59 -14.19 24.10
N ALA A 260 48.83 -14.27 23.62
CA ALA A 260 49.22 -15.19 22.58
C ALA A 260 48.75 -16.58 23.00
N ALA A 261 47.61 -17.02 22.45
CA ALA A 261 47.58 -18.36 21.95
C ALA A 261 48.83 -18.45 21.06
N GLN A 262 49.76 -19.30 21.46
CA GLN A 262 50.81 -19.80 20.57
C GLN A 262 50.21 -19.95 19.16
N PRO A 263 50.97 -19.76 18.08
CA PRO A 263 50.62 -20.46 16.87
C PRO A 263 50.61 -21.94 17.26
N ALA A 264 49.44 -22.46 17.64
CA ALA A 264 49.04 -23.72 17.09
C ALA A 264 49.32 -23.49 15.62
N GLU A 265 50.29 -24.23 15.08
CA GLU A 265 50.38 -24.41 13.65
C GLU A 265 48.94 -24.40 13.16
N ALA A 266 48.65 -23.54 12.20
CA ALA A 266 47.56 -23.86 11.32
C ALA A 266 47.97 -25.18 10.67
N THR A 267 47.75 -26.31 11.37
CA THR A 267 47.08 -27.44 10.78
C THR A 267 45.93 -26.76 10.07
N LYS A 268 46.10 -26.53 8.76
CA LYS A 268 45.01 -26.30 7.83
C LYS A 268 43.88 -27.15 8.38
N LYS A 269 42.85 -26.53 8.97
CA LYS A 269 41.66 -27.27 9.36
C LYS A 269 41.25 -27.89 8.05
N LYS A 270 41.49 -29.20 7.91
CA LYS A 270 41.31 -29.92 6.64
C LYS A 270 39.93 -29.49 6.17
N GLU A 271 39.86 -28.79 5.03
CA GLU A 271 38.57 -28.31 4.53
C GLU A 271 37.69 -29.55 4.47
N LYS A 272 36.58 -29.52 5.21
CA LYS A 272 35.69 -30.67 5.25
C LYS A 272 35.17 -30.85 3.83
N THR A 273 35.25 -32.08 3.34
CA THR A 273 34.62 -32.41 2.07
C THR A 273 33.11 -32.39 2.23
N ILE A 274 32.37 -32.17 1.14
CA ILE A 274 30.89 -32.19 1.20
C ILE A 274 30.42 -33.54 1.73
N GLU A 275 31.06 -34.63 1.32
CA GLU A 275 30.79 -36.01 1.74
C GLU A 275 30.93 -36.19 3.25
N GLU A 276 31.97 -35.61 3.85
CA GLU A 276 32.20 -35.66 5.30
C GLU A 276 31.09 -34.93 6.09
N VAL A 277 30.55 -33.83 5.55
CA VAL A 277 29.49 -33.05 6.22
C VAL A 277 28.12 -33.70 6.09
N VAL A 278 27.81 -34.27 4.92
CA VAL A 278 26.45 -34.72 4.58
C VAL A 278 26.23 -36.23 4.71
N LYS A 279 27.19 -36.99 5.23
CA LYS A 279 27.14 -38.47 5.31
C LYS A 279 25.85 -39.06 5.91
N ASP A 280 25.23 -38.36 6.86
CA ASP A 280 24.02 -38.80 7.59
C ASP A 280 22.77 -37.98 7.18
N PHE A 281 22.82 -37.32 6.02
CA PHE A 281 21.73 -36.50 5.48
C PHE A 281 21.02 -37.22 4.34
N GLU A 282 19.72 -37.01 4.23
CA GLU A 282 18.93 -37.39 3.06
C GLU A 282 19.32 -36.51 1.87
N LYS A 283 19.77 -37.12 0.78
CA LYS A 283 20.09 -36.43 -0.48
C LYS A 283 18.83 -36.26 -1.32
N ILE A 284 18.54 -35.02 -1.72
CA ILE A 284 17.38 -34.65 -2.54
C ILE A 284 17.90 -33.98 -3.82
N GLU A 285 17.89 -34.72 -4.94
CA GLU A 285 18.38 -34.23 -6.24
C GLU A 285 17.35 -33.34 -6.94
N GLY A 286 17.83 -32.42 -7.78
CA GLY A 286 16.99 -31.48 -8.55
C GLY A 286 17.78 -30.26 -9.02
N LEU A 287 17.15 -29.07 -8.99
CA LEU A 287 17.75 -27.80 -9.44
C LEU A 287 19.09 -27.51 -8.74
N PHE A 288 19.10 -27.69 -7.43
CA PHE A 288 20.28 -27.79 -6.58
C PHE A 288 20.27 -29.14 -5.89
N THR A 289 21.43 -29.71 -5.57
CA THR A 289 21.45 -30.87 -4.67
C THR A 289 21.22 -30.38 -3.25
N LEU A 290 20.18 -30.87 -2.59
CA LEU A 290 19.89 -30.56 -1.18
C LEU A 290 20.24 -31.75 -0.30
N TYR A 291 20.67 -31.47 0.92
CA TYR A 291 20.93 -32.48 1.95
C TYR A 291 20.13 -32.09 3.19
N ARG A 292 19.20 -32.94 3.64
CA ARG A 292 18.33 -32.67 4.80
C ARG A 292 18.56 -33.67 5.92
N LYS A 293 18.63 -33.18 7.15
CA LYS A 293 18.64 -34.02 8.37
C LYS A 293 17.64 -33.47 9.38
N LYS A 294 16.64 -34.28 9.72
CA LYS A 294 15.66 -33.98 10.77
C LYS A 294 16.05 -34.67 12.07
N GLU A 295 16.19 -33.88 13.13
CA GLU A 295 16.43 -34.32 14.50
C GLU A 295 15.38 -33.66 15.42
N ALA A 296 15.23 -34.13 16.65
CA ALA A 296 14.27 -33.53 17.58
C ALA A 296 14.57 -32.03 17.79
N GLY A 297 13.63 -31.17 17.40
CA GLY A 297 13.76 -29.71 17.49
C GLY A 297 14.71 -29.07 16.47
N LYS A 298 15.23 -29.82 15.49
CA LYS A 298 16.21 -29.30 14.51
C LYS A 298 15.98 -29.88 13.11
N ASP A 299 15.82 -29.01 12.12
CA ASP A 299 15.71 -29.36 10.71
C ASP A 299 16.85 -28.67 9.96
N THR A 300 17.90 -29.43 9.65
CA THR A 300 19.10 -28.89 8.99
C THR A 300 19.01 -29.17 7.50
N ILE A 301 19.12 -28.12 6.68
CA ILE A 301 19.11 -28.22 5.22
C ILE A 301 20.36 -27.54 4.69
N TYR A 302 21.20 -28.32 4.00
CA TYR A 302 22.30 -27.81 3.20
C TYR A 302 21.92 -27.79 1.72
N MET A 303 22.45 -26.81 1.00
CA MET A 303 22.34 -26.69 -0.45
C MET A 303 23.74 -26.69 -1.06
N GLU A 304 23.97 -27.58 -2.01
CA GLU A 304 25.19 -27.63 -2.81
C GLU A 304 25.00 -26.79 -4.08
N ILE A 305 25.81 -25.75 -4.20
CA ILE A 305 25.83 -24.82 -5.34
C ILE A 305 27.07 -25.13 -6.18
N ARG A 306 26.87 -25.46 -7.45
CA ARG A 306 27.99 -25.62 -8.39
C ARG A 306 28.52 -24.26 -8.82
N GLU A 307 29.81 -24.17 -9.14
CA GLU A 307 30.41 -22.92 -9.60
C GLU A 307 29.73 -22.34 -10.86
N ASP A 308 29.19 -23.19 -11.74
CA ASP A 308 28.43 -22.77 -12.93
C ASP A 308 27.03 -22.20 -12.63
N GLN A 309 26.58 -22.30 -11.37
CA GLN A 309 25.32 -21.73 -10.89
C GLN A 309 25.51 -20.36 -10.23
N LEU A 310 26.75 -19.97 -9.91
CA LEU A 310 27.07 -18.64 -9.40
C LEU A 310 26.88 -17.57 -10.47
N ASP A 311 26.61 -16.34 -10.04
CA ASP A 311 26.37 -15.15 -10.86
C ASP A 311 25.22 -15.25 -11.89
N ARG A 312 24.46 -16.35 -11.88
CA ARG A 312 23.29 -16.54 -12.73
C ARG A 312 22.03 -15.98 -12.08
N LEU A 313 21.24 -15.26 -12.88
CA LEU A 313 19.97 -14.70 -12.43
C LEU A 313 18.92 -15.79 -12.23
N MET A 314 18.24 -15.68 -11.10
CA MET A 314 17.20 -16.57 -10.61
C MET A 314 16.01 -15.74 -10.15
N LEU A 315 14.82 -16.31 -10.27
CA LEU A 315 13.62 -15.73 -9.70
C LEU A 315 13.17 -16.60 -8.53
N LEU A 316 13.00 -15.97 -7.37
CA LEU A 316 12.31 -16.55 -6.21
C LEU A 316 10.89 -15.97 -6.17
N GLN A 317 9.94 -16.79 -6.58
CA GLN A 317 8.52 -16.49 -6.50
C GLN A 317 7.96 -16.95 -5.17
N VAL A 318 7.25 -16.07 -4.48
CA VAL A 318 6.61 -16.38 -3.20
C VAL A 318 5.10 -16.22 -3.37
N THR A 319 4.35 -17.23 -2.94
CA THR A 319 2.89 -17.30 -3.14
C THR A 319 2.23 -17.90 -1.90
N GLN A 320 1.07 -17.36 -1.50
CA GLN A 320 0.25 -17.94 -0.44
C GLN A 320 -0.37 -19.26 -0.92
N SER A 321 -0.26 -20.35 -0.16
CA SER A 321 -0.90 -21.63 -0.47
C SER A 321 -2.28 -21.71 0.19
N THR A 322 -2.36 -21.21 1.42
CA THR A 322 -3.60 -21.06 2.17
C THR A 322 -3.92 -19.58 2.38
N GLY A 323 -5.17 -19.30 2.73
CA GLY A 323 -5.63 -17.95 3.01
C GLY A 323 -6.61 -17.94 4.17
N THR A 324 -6.99 -16.75 4.59
CA THR A 324 -7.96 -16.55 5.66
C THR A 324 -9.38 -16.30 5.12
N GLY A 325 -9.61 -16.42 3.82
CA GLY A 325 -10.94 -16.20 3.22
C GLY A 325 -11.29 -14.72 3.00
N GLY A 326 -10.32 -13.81 3.11
CA GLY A 326 -10.42 -12.42 2.65
C GLY A 326 -9.60 -12.20 1.37
N TYR A 327 -9.92 -11.14 0.60
CA TYR A 327 -9.26 -10.81 -0.66
C TYR A 327 -7.73 -10.65 -0.51
N SER A 328 -7.27 -9.98 0.55
CA SER A 328 -5.84 -9.68 0.77
C SER A 328 -5.00 -10.88 1.21
N LEU A 329 -5.63 -11.90 1.81
CA LEU A 329 -5.00 -13.14 2.26
C LEU A 329 -5.75 -14.33 1.65
N ALA A 330 -5.77 -14.42 0.33
CA ALA A 330 -6.40 -15.51 -0.40
C ALA A 330 -5.37 -16.52 -0.90
N ALA A 331 -5.76 -17.79 -0.91
CA ALA A 331 -4.95 -18.86 -1.49
C ALA A 331 -4.58 -18.51 -2.95
N GLY A 332 -3.29 -18.57 -3.23
CA GLY A 332 -2.62 -18.28 -4.49
C GLY A 332 -2.33 -16.81 -4.80
N ASN A 333 -2.56 -15.89 -3.86
CA ASN A 333 -2.07 -14.53 -4.01
C ASN A 333 -0.53 -14.50 -4.00
N PRO A 334 0.11 -13.78 -4.95
CA PRO A 334 1.54 -13.55 -4.90
C PRO A 334 1.89 -12.71 -3.67
N ILE A 335 3.01 -13.04 -3.03
CA ILE A 335 3.58 -12.26 -1.92
C ILE A 335 4.72 -11.39 -2.43
N ASP A 336 5.70 -12.00 -3.12
CA ASP A 336 6.88 -11.30 -3.63
C ASP A 336 7.53 -12.04 -4.82
N ASP A 337 8.27 -11.30 -5.64
CA ASP A 337 9.04 -11.75 -6.80
C ASP A 337 10.47 -11.21 -6.70
N ILE A 338 11.37 -12.02 -6.18
CA ILE A 338 12.74 -11.58 -5.93
C ILE A 338 13.63 -12.08 -7.06
N LEU A 339 14.03 -11.18 -7.95
CA LEU A 339 15.09 -11.45 -8.93
C LEU A 339 16.45 -11.33 -8.22
N PHE A 340 17.25 -12.39 -8.22
CA PHE A 340 18.53 -12.40 -7.52
C PHE A 340 19.58 -13.27 -8.20
N LYS A 341 20.79 -13.27 -7.67
CA LYS A 341 21.86 -14.21 -8.00
C LYS A 341 22.70 -14.54 -6.77
N PHE A 342 23.32 -15.72 -6.76
CA PHE A 342 24.33 -16.08 -5.77
C PHE A 342 25.70 -15.57 -6.19
N VAL A 343 26.35 -14.76 -5.36
CA VAL A 343 27.68 -14.19 -5.63
C VAL A 343 28.67 -14.67 -4.59
N ARG A 344 29.79 -15.23 -5.02
CA ARG A 344 30.86 -15.63 -4.10
C ARG A 344 31.69 -14.41 -3.67
N ARG A 345 31.91 -14.27 -2.37
CA ARG A 345 32.82 -13.28 -1.78
C ARG A 345 33.62 -13.93 -0.67
N GLU A 346 34.91 -14.15 -0.92
CA GLU A 346 35.82 -14.83 0.02
C GLU A 346 35.26 -16.20 0.48
N GLU A 347 34.97 -16.34 1.78
CA GLU A 347 34.43 -17.55 2.42
C GLU A 347 32.90 -17.56 2.56
N GLN A 348 32.21 -16.71 1.78
CA GLN A 348 30.76 -16.57 1.82
C GLN A 348 30.13 -16.57 0.43
N ILE A 349 28.86 -16.97 0.38
CA ILE A 349 27.95 -16.80 -0.75
C ILE A 349 26.91 -15.74 -0.36
N LEU A 350 26.76 -14.71 -1.17
CA LEU A 350 25.80 -13.63 -0.98
C LEU A 350 24.55 -13.86 -1.83
N PHE A 351 23.38 -13.60 -1.28
CA PHE A 351 22.12 -13.47 -2.01
C PHE A 351 21.97 -12.02 -2.48
N VAL A 352 22.22 -11.77 -3.78
CA VAL A 352 22.30 -10.41 -4.34
C VAL A 352 21.12 -10.12 -5.25
N VAL A 353 20.37 -9.07 -4.97
CA VAL A 353 19.29 -8.52 -5.81
C VAL A 353 19.86 -7.39 -6.67
N PRO A 354 20.00 -7.58 -7.99
CA PRO A 354 20.58 -6.56 -8.85
C PRO A 354 19.65 -5.36 -9.06
N ASN A 355 20.22 -4.17 -9.25
CA ASN A 355 19.43 -3.02 -9.66
C ASN A 355 19.08 -3.09 -11.15
N ILE A 356 17.83 -3.41 -11.46
CA ILE A 356 17.33 -3.55 -12.83
C ILE A 356 16.49 -2.36 -13.31
N ARG A 357 16.36 -1.31 -12.50
CA ARG A 357 15.55 -0.12 -12.85
C ARG A 357 16.36 0.92 -13.64
N PHE A 358 17.68 0.90 -13.50
CA PHE A 358 18.59 1.81 -14.19
C PHE A 358 19.62 0.98 -14.95
N ARG A 359 19.61 1.06 -16.28
CA ARG A 359 20.37 0.18 -17.18
C ARG A 359 21.22 0.98 -18.15
N ALA A 360 22.28 0.35 -18.64
CA ALA A 360 23.05 0.82 -19.79
C ALA A 360 23.71 -0.39 -20.47
N ASP A 361 24.07 -0.27 -21.74
CA ASP A 361 24.93 -1.23 -22.42
C ASP A 361 26.27 -1.37 -21.67
N GLU A 362 26.52 -2.57 -21.13
CA GLU A 362 27.72 -2.87 -20.33
C GLU A 362 29.03 -2.65 -21.08
N ARG A 363 28.99 -2.60 -22.42
CA ARG A 363 30.16 -2.33 -23.27
C ARG A 363 30.55 -0.85 -23.28
N GLN A 364 29.66 0.04 -22.82
CA GLN A 364 29.88 1.49 -22.85
C GLN A 364 30.42 2.04 -21.52
N PRO A 365 31.22 3.13 -21.55
CA PRO A 365 31.73 3.78 -20.35
C PRO A 365 30.66 4.17 -19.32
N ILE A 366 29.48 4.59 -19.80
CA ILE A 366 28.37 5.05 -18.95
C ILE A 366 27.86 3.95 -18.01
N ALA A 367 27.97 2.66 -18.37
CA ALA A 367 27.59 1.55 -17.51
C ALA A 367 28.38 1.53 -16.19
N ARG A 368 29.63 2.01 -16.18
CA ARG A 368 30.42 2.16 -14.94
C ARG A 368 29.84 3.25 -14.03
N ALA A 369 29.29 4.33 -14.60
CA ALA A 369 28.64 5.39 -13.84
C ALA A 369 27.31 4.88 -13.26
N VAL A 370 26.47 4.25 -14.08
CA VAL A 370 25.20 3.62 -13.64
C VAL A 370 25.45 2.66 -12.48
N LYS A 371 26.44 1.75 -12.60
CA LYS A 371 26.79 0.79 -11.54
C LYS A 371 27.30 1.45 -10.25
N ARG A 372 27.96 2.62 -10.34
CA ARG A 372 28.42 3.39 -9.15
C ARG A 372 27.28 4.16 -8.49
N SER A 373 26.33 4.63 -9.29
CA SER A 373 25.20 5.45 -8.83
C SER A 373 24.05 4.61 -8.28
N PHE A 374 23.84 3.40 -8.80
CA PHE A 374 22.71 2.54 -8.47
C PHE A 374 23.23 1.17 -8.00
N ALA A 375 23.33 0.99 -6.69
CA ALA A 375 23.88 -0.21 -6.08
C ALA A 375 22.90 -1.40 -6.12
N ASP A 376 23.48 -2.61 -6.19
CA ASP A 376 22.78 -3.87 -5.93
C ASP A 376 22.48 -4.02 -4.43
N ALA A 377 21.41 -4.73 -4.08
CA ALA A 377 21.06 -5.05 -2.69
C ALA A 377 21.54 -6.45 -2.29
N TYR A 378 21.89 -6.64 -1.01
CA TYR A 378 22.29 -7.92 -0.43
C TYR A 378 21.26 -8.30 0.62
N LEU A 379 20.51 -9.39 0.41
CA LEU A 379 19.43 -9.78 1.33
C LEU A 379 19.89 -10.80 2.37
N GLU A 380 20.82 -11.69 2.00
CA GLU A 380 21.34 -12.75 2.87
C GLU A 380 22.80 -13.07 2.56
N SER A 381 23.47 -13.71 3.53
CA SER A 381 24.83 -14.23 3.37
C SER A 381 24.96 -15.61 3.99
N PHE A 382 25.60 -16.52 3.28
CA PHE A 382 25.82 -17.89 3.71
C PHE A 382 27.30 -18.18 3.82
N ARG A 383 27.73 -18.77 4.94
CA ARG A 383 29.08 -19.30 5.08
C ARG A 383 29.25 -20.53 4.18
N ILE A 384 30.43 -20.69 3.59
CA ILE A 384 30.82 -21.94 2.92
C ILE A 384 31.20 -22.97 3.99
N GLU A 385 30.41 -24.04 4.09
CA GLU A 385 30.54 -25.09 5.12
C GLU A 385 31.50 -26.21 4.69
N ALA A 386 31.53 -26.50 3.39
CA ALA A 386 32.36 -27.51 2.76
C ALA A 386 32.50 -27.24 1.26
N ARG A 387 33.47 -27.91 0.62
CA ARG A 387 33.76 -27.80 -0.81
C ARG A 387 34.00 -29.17 -1.43
N SER A 388 33.69 -29.30 -2.71
CA SER A 388 34.09 -30.44 -3.53
C SER A 388 34.89 -29.94 -4.73
N GLU A 389 36.19 -30.25 -4.75
CA GLU A 389 37.07 -29.93 -5.88
C GLU A 389 36.70 -30.75 -7.13
N GLU A 390 36.27 -32.00 -6.94
CA GLU A 390 35.87 -32.89 -8.04
C GLU A 390 34.60 -32.38 -8.75
N ARG A 391 33.59 -31.98 -7.98
CA ARG A 391 32.31 -31.48 -8.52
C ARG A 391 32.31 -29.97 -8.78
N LYS A 392 33.36 -29.26 -8.36
CA LYS A 392 33.44 -27.78 -8.37
C LYS A 392 32.19 -27.17 -7.74
N SER A 393 31.93 -27.54 -6.49
CA SER A 393 30.74 -27.14 -5.77
C SER A 393 31.02 -26.73 -4.33
N LEU A 394 30.13 -25.90 -3.80
CA LEU A 394 30.20 -25.28 -2.48
C LEU A 394 28.94 -25.67 -1.70
N LEU A 395 29.11 -26.03 -0.43
CA LEU A 395 28.00 -26.37 0.46
C LEU A 395 27.66 -25.18 1.35
N ILE A 396 26.40 -24.77 1.36
CA ILE A 396 25.89 -23.70 2.23
C ILE A 396 24.70 -24.16 3.07
N ASN A 397 24.55 -23.61 4.27
CA ASN A 397 23.42 -23.89 5.16
C ASN A 397 22.24 -22.96 4.83
N ILE A 398 21.10 -23.53 4.41
CA ILE A 398 19.89 -22.77 4.05
C ILE A 398 18.72 -23.04 5.00
N SER A 399 18.97 -23.67 6.15
CA SER A 399 17.92 -24.08 7.11
C SER A 399 16.98 -22.95 7.49
N ASP A 400 17.48 -21.72 7.58
CA ASP A 400 16.69 -20.55 7.98
C ASP A 400 16.16 -19.72 6.81
N LEU A 401 16.64 -19.94 5.57
CA LEU A 401 16.27 -19.11 4.42
C LEU A 401 14.75 -19.06 4.18
N PHE A 402 14.08 -20.21 4.29
CA PHE A 402 12.64 -20.34 4.06
C PHE A 402 11.81 -20.32 5.36
N ARG A 403 12.44 -20.07 6.51
CA ARG A 403 11.78 -19.89 7.82
C ARG A 403 11.94 -18.47 8.36
N SER A 404 12.84 -17.69 7.75
CA SER A 404 13.01 -16.27 8.00
C SER A 404 11.95 -15.46 7.28
N ASP A 405 12.06 -14.13 7.41
CA ASP A 405 11.14 -13.18 6.80
C ASP A 405 11.64 -12.67 5.45
N ILE A 406 12.31 -13.51 4.65
CA ILE A 406 12.92 -13.14 3.37
C ILE A 406 11.92 -12.50 2.38
N ALA A 407 10.65 -12.87 2.49
CA ALA A 407 9.55 -12.39 1.64
C ALA A 407 8.64 -11.36 2.35
N GLN A 408 9.08 -10.80 3.49
CA GLN A 408 8.29 -9.84 4.28
C GLN A 408 6.88 -10.37 4.64
N ILE A 409 6.78 -11.64 5.02
CA ILE A 409 5.55 -12.30 5.51
C ILE A 409 4.97 -11.54 6.71
N THR A 410 5.82 -10.99 7.59
CA THR A 410 5.34 -10.19 8.73
C THR A 410 4.61 -8.92 8.27
N ARG A 411 5.08 -8.24 7.21
CA ARG A 411 4.43 -7.07 6.63
C ARG A 411 3.06 -7.43 6.04
N LEU A 412 2.97 -8.56 5.37
CA LEU A 412 1.71 -9.10 4.86
C LEU A 412 0.73 -9.38 6.01
N ALA A 413 1.21 -9.98 7.10
CA ALA A 413 0.41 -10.23 8.30
C ALA A 413 -0.05 -8.93 9.00
N GLN A 414 0.79 -7.89 9.01
CA GLN A 414 0.44 -6.56 9.50
C GLN A 414 -0.69 -5.92 8.68
N ALA A 415 -0.61 -6.04 7.36
CA ALA A 415 -1.67 -5.56 6.46
C ALA A 415 -3.02 -6.27 6.70
N ALA A 416 -3.02 -7.46 7.33
CA ALA A 416 -4.22 -8.19 7.72
C ALA A 416 -4.80 -7.80 9.10
N GLY A 417 -4.32 -6.72 9.72
CA GLY A 417 -4.97 -6.11 10.89
C GLY A 417 -4.45 -6.56 12.25
N GLY A 418 -3.19 -7.01 12.35
CA GLY A 418 -2.56 -7.32 13.64
C GLY A 418 -1.05 -7.17 13.63
N ALA A 419 -0.46 -6.78 14.77
CA ALA A 419 0.99 -6.83 14.96
C ALA A 419 1.40 -8.28 15.18
N TYR A 420 1.68 -9.01 14.10
CA TYR A 420 2.11 -10.39 14.16
C TYR A 420 3.63 -10.50 14.01
N SER A 421 4.24 -11.44 14.73
CA SER A 421 5.64 -11.84 14.57
C SER A 421 5.74 -13.34 14.28
N ILE A 422 6.80 -13.76 13.59
CA ILE A 422 7.03 -15.17 13.27
C ILE A 422 7.47 -15.92 14.53
N ASP A 423 6.71 -16.92 14.92
CA ASP A 423 7.12 -17.93 15.90
C ASP A 423 8.03 -18.93 15.20
N ARG A 424 9.35 -18.76 15.38
CA ARG A 424 10.38 -19.59 14.71
C ARG A 424 10.33 -21.05 15.12
N GLU A 425 9.92 -21.36 16.35
CA GLU A 425 9.85 -22.74 16.85
C GLU A 425 8.68 -23.50 16.23
N LYS A 426 7.57 -22.80 15.95
CA LYS A 426 6.37 -23.39 15.32
C LYS A 426 6.32 -23.25 13.81
N THR A 427 7.23 -22.48 13.21
CA THR A 427 7.36 -22.35 11.75
C THR A 427 8.16 -23.52 11.18
N VAL A 428 7.53 -24.29 10.28
CA VAL A 428 8.07 -25.56 9.80
C VAL A 428 8.04 -25.68 8.28
N ILE A 429 9.04 -26.34 7.71
CA ILE A 429 9.07 -26.68 6.28
C ILE A 429 8.32 -27.99 6.08
N ASN A 430 7.08 -27.90 5.58
CA ASN A 430 6.18 -29.02 5.34
C ASN A 430 6.72 -29.93 4.22
N ALA A 431 7.07 -29.33 3.09
CA ALA A 431 7.48 -30.07 1.89
C ALA A 431 8.64 -29.38 1.16
N ILE A 432 9.51 -30.21 0.58
CA ILE A 432 10.54 -29.79 -0.37
C ILE A 432 10.35 -30.66 -1.61
N LYS A 433 9.96 -30.05 -2.73
CA LYS A 433 9.83 -30.72 -4.03
C LYS A 433 10.88 -30.13 -4.96
N ASN A 434 11.94 -30.91 -5.19
CA ASN A 434 13.10 -30.47 -5.96
C ASN A 434 13.06 -31.10 -7.35
N PHE A 435 12.72 -30.31 -8.36
CA PHE A 435 12.65 -30.75 -9.75
C PHE A 435 13.90 -30.27 -10.51
N PRO A 436 14.20 -30.84 -11.70
CA PRO A 436 15.37 -30.43 -12.46
C PRO A 436 15.45 -28.92 -12.78
N ASN A 437 14.29 -28.27 -12.98
CA ASN A 437 14.22 -26.88 -13.44
C ASN A 437 13.70 -25.89 -12.38
N ASN A 438 13.16 -26.39 -11.26
CA ASN A 438 12.68 -25.54 -10.18
C ASN A 438 12.70 -26.26 -8.82
N LEU A 439 12.88 -25.49 -7.75
CA LEU A 439 12.79 -25.94 -6.37
C LEU A 439 11.55 -25.32 -5.74
N VAL A 440 10.65 -26.16 -5.21
CA VAL A 440 9.47 -25.73 -4.45
C VAL A 440 9.66 -26.06 -2.98
N VAL A 441 9.59 -25.06 -2.12
CA VAL A 441 9.62 -25.21 -0.66
C VAL A 441 8.32 -24.67 -0.08
N GLN A 442 7.58 -25.53 0.61
CA GLN A 442 6.37 -25.14 1.33
C GLN A 442 6.69 -24.95 2.81
N THR A 443 6.47 -23.73 3.31
CA THR A 443 6.64 -23.38 4.72
C THR A 443 5.28 -23.10 5.34
N ALA A 444 4.97 -23.75 6.45
CA ALA A 444 3.89 -23.37 7.34
C ALA A 444 4.42 -22.36 8.36
N TYR A 445 4.12 -21.09 8.13
CA TYR A 445 4.41 -19.99 9.05
C TYR A 445 3.39 -20.01 10.18
N HIS A 446 3.90 -19.98 11.40
CA HIS A 446 3.09 -19.69 12.57
C HIS A 446 3.37 -18.27 13.04
N LEU A 447 2.39 -17.39 12.90
CA LEU A 447 2.51 -16.01 13.31
C LEU A 447 1.72 -15.79 14.61
N VAL A 448 2.37 -15.20 15.60
CA VAL A 448 1.77 -14.89 16.91
C VAL A 448 1.57 -13.40 17.05
N ARG A 449 0.42 -13.01 17.60
CA ARG A 449 0.12 -11.60 17.84
C ARG A 449 0.97 -11.06 19.00
N ALA A 450 1.72 -10.00 18.75
CA ALA A 450 2.45 -9.26 19.78
C ALA A 450 1.45 -8.52 20.69
N GLY A 451 1.52 -8.79 22.01
CA GLY A 451 0.68 -8.16 23.05
C GLY A 451 -0.58 -8.94 23.41
N GLY A 452 -0.63 -9.48 24.64
CA GLY A 452 -1.74 -10.26 25.20
C GLY A 452 -2.96 -9.46 25.68
N GLY A 453 -3.24 -8.30 25.10
CA GLY A 453 -4.34 -7.42 25.51
C GLY A 453 -5.44 -7.35 24.46
N GLY A 454 -6.54 -8.09 24.70
CA GLY A 454 -7.84 -7.89 24.05
C GLY A 454 -7.89 -8.26 22.57
N GLY A 455 -8.70 -9.27 22.24
CA GLY A 455 -9.01 -9.60 20.85
C GLY A 455 -9.40 -8.35 20.07
N ALA A 456 -8.92 -8.22 18.83
CA ALA A 456 -9.54 -7.29 17.90
C ALA A 456 -11.04 -7.56 17.96
N SER A 457 -11.81 -6.53 18.32
CA SER A 457 -13.26 -6.56 18.24
C SER A 457 -13.63 -7.14 16.87
N PRO A 458 -14.60 -8.08 16.76
CA PRO A 458 -15.11 -8.58 15.49
C PRO A 458 -15.67 -7.49 14.55
N PHE A 459 -15.49 -6.20 14.89
CA PHE A 459 -16.11 -5.02 14.32
C PHE A 459 -15.10 -3.94 13.86
N SER A 460 -13.83 -4.28 13.60
CA SER A 460 -12.86 -3.30 13.09
C SER A 460 -13.15 -2.86 11.64
N ILE A 461 -13.78 -1.68 11.53
CA ILE A 461 -13.94 -0.68 10.44
C ILE A 461 -13.88 -1.16 8.97
N PRO A 462 -14.97 -0.99 8.19
CA PRO A 462 -15.02 -1.33 6.76
C PRO A 462 -14.15 -0.37 5.92
N GLY A 463 -13.25 -0.96 5.14
CA GLY A 463 -12.37 -0.27 4.18
C GLY A 463 -10.88 -0.55 4.35
N MET A 464 -10.41 -0.92 5.55
CA MET A 464 -8.95 -1.00 5.81
C MET A 464 -8.43 -2.11 6.75
N SER A 465 -9.27 -2.99 7.31
CA SER A 465 -8.75 -4.25 7.86
C SER A 465 -9.85 -5.31 7.93
N SER A 466 -9.86 -6.25 6.98
CA SER A 466 -10.50 -7.53 7.22
C SER A 466 -9.65 -8.22 8.29
N GLY A 467 -10.06 -8.19 9.55
CA GLY A 467 -9.58 -9.17 10.50
C GLY A 467 -9.84 -10.53 9.85
N ALA A 468 -8.77 -11.25 9.54
CA ALA A 468 -8.87 -12.61 9.05
C ALA A 468 -9.87 -13.39 9.95
N PRO A 469 -10.87 -14.12 9.42
CA PRO A 469 -11.72 -15.01 10.20
C PRO A 469 -10.88 -16.17 10.73
N LEU A 470 -10.03 -15.86 11.70
CA LEU A 470 -9.15 -16.79 12.38
C LEU A 470 -9.97 -17.55 13.42
N ALA A 471 -9.65 -18.84 13.57
CA ALA A 471 -10.19 -19.64 14.67
C ALA A 471 -9.81 -19.05 16.04
N ASP A 472 -8.63 -18.42 16.14
CA ASP A 472 -8.16 -17.68 17.32
C ASP A 472 -7.32 -16.47 16.88
N ALA A 473 -7.73 -15.25 17.27
CA ALA A 473 -7.07 -14.00 16.85
C ALA A 473 -5.63 -13.82 17.37
N ARG A 474 -5.14 -14.71 18.25
CA ARG A 474 -3.75 -14.72 18.72
C ARG A 474 -2.79 -15.42 17.74
N SER A 475 -3.33 -16.21 16.81
CA SER A 475 -2.55 -17.07 15.92
C SER A 475 -3.00 -16.93 14.47
N LEU A 476 -2.06 -16.60 13.59
CA LEU A 476 -2.26 -16.54 12.16
C LEU A 476 -1.38 -17.62 11.49
N PRO A 477 -1.93 -18.81 11.19
CA PRO A 477 -1.24 -19.79 10.37
C PRO A 477 -1.29 -19.36 8.89
N LEU A 478 -0.16 -19.38 8.20
CA LEU A 478 -0.07 -19.15 6.76
C LEU A 478 0.82 -20.21 6.13
N GLU A 479 0.33 -20.87 5.08
CA GLU A 479 1.19 -21.72 4.25
C GLU A 479 1.70 -20.91 3.06
N VAL A 480 3.01 -20.91 2.85
CA VAL A 480 3.69 -20.15 1.82
C VAL A 480 4.52 -21.08 0.95
N ASN A 481 4.35 -20.97 -0.35
CA ASN A 481 5.12 -21.69 -1.35
C ASN A 481 6.20 -20.76 -1.93
N TYR A 482 7.45 -21.17 -1.77
CA TYR A 482 8.63 -20.59 -2.42
C TYR A 482 8.95 -21.40 -3.67
N ASN A 483 9.02 -20.75 -4.83
CA ASN A 483 9.38 -21.37 -6.08
C ASN A 483 10.63 -20.69 -6.65
N LEU A 484 11.73 -21.43 -6.67
CA LEU A 484 13.04 -20.96 -7.10
C LEU A 484 13.41 -21.58 -8.45
N PHE A 485 13.82 -20.75 -9.41
CA PHE A 485 14.21 -21.22 -10.75
C PHE A 485 15.14 -20.22 -11.45
N PHE A 486 15.90 -20.69 -12.44
CA PHE A 486 16.70 -19.80 -13.30
C PHE A 486 15.79 -19.10 -14.31
N LEU A 487 16.09 -17.83 -14.60
CA LEU A 487 15.38 -17.15 -15.69
C LEU A 487 15.61 -17.91 -17.02
N PRO A 488 14.57 -18.08 -17.86
CA PRO A 488 14.73 -18.72 -19.16
C PRO A 488 15.74 -17.98 -20.03
N GLN A 489 16.67 -18.74 -20.62
CA GLN A 489 17.55 -18.27 -21.69
C GLN A 489 17.01 -18.81 -23.01
N ASN A 490 16.03 -18.12 -23.56
CA ASN A 490 15.36 -18.49 -24.81
C ASN A 490 15.46 -17.35 -25.84
N GLY A 491 14.91 -17.57 -27.04
CA GLY A 491 14.88 -16.57 -28.11
C GLY A 491 13.85 -15.45 -27.92
N TYR A 492 13.29 -15.27 -26.71
CA TYR A 492 12.23 -14.28 -26.48
C TYR A 492 12.71 -12.86 -26.79
N ARG A 493 11.91 -12.15 -27.57
CA ARG A 493 12.17 -10.76 -27.95
C ARG A 493 11.22 -9.83 -27.19
N PRO A 494 11.73 -8.88 -26.38
CA PRO A 494 10.91 -7.81 -25.81
C PRO A 494 10.22 -7.02 -26.92
N ARG A 495 9.04 -6.46 -26.61
CA ARG A 495 8.29 -5.60 -27.55
C ARG A 495 8.01 -4.27 -26.86
N LEU A 496 8.34 -3.17 -27.54
CA LEU A 496 8.12 -1.82 -27.02
C LEU A 496 6.63 -1.54 -26.85
N ALA A 497 6.28 -0.82 -25.79
CA ALA A 497 4.92 -0.37 -25.53
C ALA A 497 4.56 0.89 -26.34
N ASP A 498 3.27 1.06 -26.64
CA ASP A 498 2.70 2.27 -27.23
C ASP A 498 1.44 2.63 -26.45
N PRO A 499 1.29 3.89 -25.96
CA PRO A 499 0.17 4.28 -25.08
C PRO A 499 -1.21 4.18 -25.75
N ARG A 500 -1.27 4.02 -27.08
CA ARG A 500 -2.53 3.79 -27.82
C ARG A 500 -3.08 2.37 -27.67
N VAL A 501 -2.30 1.43 -27.13
CA VAL A 501 -2.68 0.03 -26.93
C VAL A 501 -2.42 -0.40 -25.49
N GLY A 502 -3.45 -0.89 -24.81
CA GLY A 502 -3.43 -1.17 -23.38
C GLY A 502 -2.74 -2.45 -23.00
N TYR A 503 -1.42 -2.41 -22.82
CA TYR A 503 -0.64 -3.50 -22.24
C TYR A 503 -0.04 -3.12 -20.89
N PHE A 504 0.04 -4.08 -19.97
CA PHE A 504 0.92 -3.96 -18.81
C PHE A 504 2.37 -3.93 -19.29
N VAL A 505 3.25 -3.27 -18.52
CA VAL A 505 4.64 -3.06 -18.93
C VAL A 505 5.63 -3.38 -17.81
N THR A 506 6.82 -3.83 -18.19
CA THR A 506 8.02 -3.62 -17.38
C THR A 506 8.70 -2.32 -17.83
N GLU A 507 9.15 -1.52 -16.87
CA GLU A 507 9.72 -0.19 -17.09
C GLU A 507 11.12 -0.09 -16.48
N PHE A 508 12.03 0.58 -17.18
CA PHE A 508 13.36 0.93 -16.68
C PHE A 508 13.86 2.21 -17.35
N GLN A 509 14.81 2.88 -16.72
CA GLN A 509 15.56 3.98 -17.32
C GLN A 509 16.82 3.43 -18.02
N ASP A 510 16.96 3.76 -19.29
CA ASP A 510 18.07 3.36 -20.16
C ASP A 510 18.99 4.56 -20.45
N PHE A 511 20.20 4.50 -19.89
CA PHE A 511 21.25 5.50 -20.03
C PHE A 511 22.23 5.17 -21.17
N THR A 512 21.94 4.16 -22.01
CA THR A 512 22.80 3.79 -23.13
C THR A 512 22.94 4.91 -24.16
N GLN A 513 21.92 5.75 -24.30
CA GLN A 513 21.92 6.90 -25.21
C GLN A 513 21.50 8.15 -24.44
N ASP A 514 22.09 9.29 -24.80
CA ASP A 514 21.71 10.59 -24.27
C ASP A 514 20.48 11.10 -25.04
N LYS A 515 19.29 10.86 -24.48
CA LYS A 515 17.98 11.21 -25.04
C LYS A 515 17.12 11.93 -24.00
N ASP A 516 16.22 12.79 -24.45
CA ASP A 516 15.33 13.58 -23.57
C ASP A 516 14.49 12.71 -22.62
N ASP A 517 14.00 11.56 -23.11
CA ASP A 517 13.29 10.56 -22.30
C ASP A 517 14.08 9.25 -22.24
N GLN A 518 14.70 8.99 -21.09
CA GLN A 518 15.47 7.77 -20.83
C GLN A 518 14.58 6.56 -20.52
N THR A 519 13.27 6.72 -20.40
CA THR A 519 12.37 5.63 -20.05
C THR A 519 12.18 4.66 -21.20
N THR A 520 12.27 3.36 -20.91
CA THR A 520 11.96 2.27 -21.84
C THR A 520 10.91 1.37 -21.21
N ARG A 521 9.89 1.01 -21.99
CA ARG A 521 8.77 0.17 -21.57
C ARG A 521 8.61 -1.01 -22.51
N TYR A 522 8.65 -2.23 -21.97
CA TYR A 522 8.31 -3.43 -22.72
C TYR A 522 6.95 -3.96 -22.27
N ILE A 523 6.10 -4.33 -23.22
CA ILE A 523 4.82 -4.97 -22.91
C ILE A 523 5.05 -6.33 -22.26
N LEU A 524 4.16 -6.70 -21.33
CA LEU A 524 4.11 -8.05 -20.79
C LEU A 524 3.37 -8.95 -21.77
N ARG A 525 4.00 -10.05 -22.20
CA ARG A 525 3.37 -11.03 -23.11
C ARG A 525 4.01 -12.41 -23.03
N TRP A 526 3.28 -13.42 -23.49
CA TRP A 526 3.80 -14.79 -23.59
C TRP A 526 4.79 -14.97 -24.72
N HIS A 527 5.72 -15.91 -24.55
CA HIS A 527 6.62 -16.34 -25.61
C HIS A 527 5.91 -17.33 -26.55
N LEU A 528 5.23 -16.80 -27.57
CA LEU A 528 4.52 -17.61 -28.55
C LEU A 528 5.19 -17.52 -29.92
N GLU A 529 5.68 -18.65 -30.41
CA GLU A 529 6.23 -18.82 -31.75
C GLU A 529 5.49 -19.94 -32.48
N LYS A 530 5.19 -19.74 -33.77
CA LYS A 530 4.63 -20.81 -34.61
C LYS A 530 5.61 -22.00 -34.67
N ALA A 531 5.08 -23.22 -34.56
CA ALA A 531 5.81 -24.45 -34.80
C ALA A 531 6.34 -24.53 -36.24
N ASP A 532 5.51 -24.15 -37.22
CA ASP A 532 5.93 -23.87 -38.59
C ASP A 532 5.85 -22.35 -38.87
N PRO A 533 6.99 -21.64 -38.88
CA PRO A 533 7.04 -20.21 -39.18
C PRO A 533 6.52 -19.83 -40.57
N SER A 534 6.56 -20.76 -41.53
CA SER A 534 6.19 -20.53 -42.93
C SER A 534 4.69 -20.70 -43.20
N ALA A 535 4.00 -21.53 -42.41
CA ALA A 535 2.57 -21.75 -42.53
C ALA A 535 1.78 -20.47 -42.18
N PRO A 536 0.71 -20.13 -42.94
CA PRO A 536 -0.17 -19.01 -42.59
C PRO A 536 -0.82 -19.14 -41.21
N LEU A 537 -1.14 -20.37 -40.81
CA LEU A 537 -1.71 -20.74 -39.52
C LEU A 537 -1.00 -22.00 -39.00
N SER A 538 -0.43 -21.94 -37.80
CA SER A 538 0.30 -23.06 -37.18
C SER A 538 0.03 -23.10 -35.68
N PRO A 539 -0.01 -24.29 -35.04
CA PRO A 539 0.09 -24.36 -33.59
C PRO A 539 1.39 -23.69 -33.10
N PRO A 540 1.44 -23.19 -31.85
CA PRO A 540 2.68 -22.70 -31.28
C PRO A 540 3.65 -23.86 -30.97
N LYS A 541 4.95 -23.55 -30.85
CA LYS A 541 5.94 -24.50 -30.32
C LYS A 541 5.58 -24.91 -28.89
N GLU A 542 5.18 -23.94 -28.08
CA GLU A 542 4.76 -24.12 -26.70
C GLU A 542 3.42 -23.37 -26.50
N PRO A 543 2.29 -24.07 -26.31
CA PRO A 543 1.01 -23.42 -26.03
C PRO A 543 0.93 -22.94 -24.58
N ILE A 544 0.09 -21.93 -24.33
CA ILE A 544 -0.28 -21.50 -22.98
C ILE A 544 -1.26 -22.51 -22.41
N VAL A 545 -0.79 -23.40 -21.53
CA VAL A 545 -1.64 -24.43 -20.91
C VAL A 545 -2.21 -23.92 -19.59
N PHE A 546 -3.53 -23.88 -19.48
CA PHE A 546 -4.28 -23.59 -18.25
C PHE A 546 -4.96 -24.85 -17.71
N TRP A 547 -4.86 -25.07 -16.40
CA TRP A 547 -5.52 -26.17 -15.70
C TRP A 547 -6.71 -25.64 -14.91
N LEU A 548 -7.86 -26.28 -15.10
CA LEU A 548 -9.05 -26.07 -14.28
C LEU A 548 -8.88 -26.80 -12.97
N ASP A 549 -8.91 -26.07 -11.86
CA ASP A 549 -8.95 -26.62 -10.51
C ASP A 549 -10.09 -27.65 -10.37
N ASN A 550 -9.80 -28.77 -9.70
CA ASN A 550 -10.78 -29.82 -9.45
C ASN A 550 -11.89 -29.36 -8.47
N ALA A 551 -11.64 -28.31 -7.69
CA ALA A 551 -12.64 -27.68 -6.83
C ALA A 551 -13.71 -26.86 -7.58
N ILE A 552 -13.53 -26.57 -8.88
CA ILE A 552 -14.55 -25.87 -9.69
C ILE A 552 -15.80 -26.78 -9.80
N PRO A 553 -16.99 -26.31 -9.40
CA PRO A 553 -18.21 -27.09 -9.52
C PRO A 553 -18.46 -27.54 -10.97
N THR A 554 -18.83 -28.81 -11.13
CA THR A 554 -18.90 -29.47 -12.44
C THR A 554 -19.77 -28.72 -13.45
N GLU A 555 -20.86 -28.08 -13.01
CA GLU A 555 -21.78 -27.34 -13.85
C GLU A 555 -21.18 -26.07 -14.48
N TYR A 556 -20.07 -25.54 -13.94
CA TYR A 556 -19.40 -24.33 -14.43
C TYR A 556 -18.11 -24.60 -15.19
N ARG A 557 -17.53 -25.81 -15.12
CA ARG A 557 -16.24 -26.13 -15.75
C ARG A 557 -16.19 -25.79 -17.24
N ASP A 558 -17.28 -26.05 -17.97
CA ASP A 558 -17.37 -25.72 -19.39
C ASP A 558 -17.47 -24.21 -19.65
N ALA A 559 -18.20 -23.47 -18.82
CA ALA A 559 -18.28 -22.01 -18.93
C ALA A 559 -16.91 -21.35 -18.68
N VAL A 560 -16.17 -21.83 -17.67
CA VAL A 560 -14.80 -21.39 -17.39
C VAL A 560 -13.87 -21.71 -18.57
N ARG A 561 -13.93 -22.94 -19.09
CA ARG A 561 -13.14 -23.37 -20.26
C ARG A 561 -13.42 -22.49 -21.47
N GLU A 562 -14.69 -22.24 -21.78
CA GLU A 562 -15.11 -21.45 -22.93
C GLU A 562 -14.62 -20.00 -22.83
N GLY A 563 -14.72 -19.36 -21.66
CA GLY A 563 -14.23 -17.99 -21.45
C GLY A 563 -12.74 -17.85 -21.73
N ILE A 564 -11.92 -18.81 -21.29
CA ILE A 564 -10.48 -18.84 -21.59
C ILE A 564 -10.24 -19.02 -23.09
N LEU A 565 -10.94 -19.97 -23.72
CA LEU A 565 -10.72 -20.33 -25.13
C LEU A 565 -11.23 -19.29 -26.13
N TRP A 566 -12.06 -18.32 -25.73
CA TRP A 566 -12.49 -17.24 -26.63
C TRP A 566 -11.33 -16.48 -27.27
N TRP A 567 -10.22 -16.34 -26.55
CA TRP A 567 -9.01 -15.64 -27.01
C TRP A 567 -8.29 -16.34 -28.17
N ASN A 568 -8.47 -17.66 -28.37
CA ASN A 568 -7.86 -18.36 -29.51
C ASN A 568 -8.29 -17.78 -30.85
N LYS A 569 -9.52 -17.24 -30.95
CA LYS A 569 -9.99 -16.55 -32.17
C LYS A 569 -9.12 -15.35 -32.53
N ALA A 570 -8.54 -14.65 -31.56
CA ALA A 570 -7.62 -13.54 -31.81
C ALA A 570 -6.23 -14.03 -32.24
N PHE A 571 -5.74 -15.11 -31.61
CA PHE A 571 -4.47 -15.72 -32.00
C PHE A 571 -4.49 -16.31 -33.41
N GLU A 572 -5.60 -16.92 -33.82
CA GLU A 572 -5.78 -17.44 -35.18
C GLU A 572 -5.63 -16.33 -36.23
N ARG A 573 -6.09 -15.10 -35.94
CA ARG A 573 -5.94 -13.94 -36.85
C ARG A 573 -4.49 -13.47 -37.00
N VAL A 574 -3.63 -13.76 -36.04
CA VAL A 574 -2.17 -13.51 -36.13
C VAL A 574 -1.38 -14.74 -36.57
N GLY A 575 -2.08 -15.81 -36.97
CA GLY A 575 -1.49 -17.04 -37.54
C GLY A 575 -1.11 -18.11 -36.51
N ILE A 576 -1.56 -18.01 -35.26
CA ILE A 576 -1.28 -18.99 -34.21
C ILE A 576 -2.57 -19.74 -33.86
N LYS A 577 -2.62 -21.03 -34.20
CA LYS A 577 -3.74 -21.92 -33.88
C LYS A 577 -3.60 -22.47 -32.47
N ASP A 578 -4.69 -22.60 -31.71
CA ASP A 578 -4.68 -23.26 -30.39
C ASP A 578 -3.58 -22.70 -29.46
N ALA A 579 -3.39 -21.37 -29.48
CA ALA A 579 -2.39 -20.70 -28.66
C ALA A 579 -2.58 -20.97 -27.16
N ILE A 580 -3.84 -21.13 -26.74
CA ILE A 580 -4.25 -21.45 -25.39
C ILE A 580 -4.91 -22.83 -25.38
N VAL A 581 -4.52 -23.67 -24.42
CA VAL A 581 -5.06 -25.01 -24.21
C VAL A 581 -5.56 -25.11 -22.78
N VAL A 582 -6.79 -25.59 -22.59
CA VAL A 582 -7.38 -25.78 -21.25
C VAL A 582 -7.47 -27.27 -20.94
N LYS A 583 -6.98 -27.67 -19.76
CA LYS A 583 -7.01 -29.04 -19.24
C LYS A 583 -7.74 -29.10 -17.90
N GLN A 584 -8.26 -30.26 -17.53
CA GLN A 584 -8.83 -30.50 -16.21
C GLN A 584 -7.75 -31.06 -15.28
N MET A 585 -7.58 -30.45 -14.09
CA MET A 585 -6.73 -31.01 -13.04
C MET A 585 -7.29 -32.38 -12.60
N PRO A 586 -6.46 -33.44 -12.56
CA PRO A 586 -6.85 -34.74 -12.01
C PRO A 586 -7.26 -34.64 -10.54
N GLU A 587 -8.15 -35.53 -10.10
CA GLU A 587 -8.58 -35.59 -8.69
C GLU A 587 -7.45 -36.07 -7.76
N ASP A 588 -6.48 -36.83 -8.28
CA ASP A 588 -5.32 -37.37 -7.59
C ASP A 588 -4.01 -36.59 -7.83
N ALA A 589 -4.11 -35.36 -8.35
CA ALA A 589 -2.96 -34.51 -8.61
C ALA A 589 -2.17 -34.20 -7.32
N ASP A 590 -0.85 -34.37 -7.37
CA ASP A 590 0.08 -34.19 -6.25
C ASP A 590 0.80 -32.82 -6.26
N TRP A 591 0.40 -31.93 -7.16
CA TRP A 591 0.96 -30.59 -7.34
C TRP A 591 -0.01 -29.50 -6.85
N ASP A 592 0.56 -28.38 -6.40
CA ASP A 592 -0.18 -27.27 -5.80
C ASP A 592 -0.40 -26.14 -6.81
N HIS A 593 -1.43 -25.31 -6.61
CA HIS A 593 -1.73 -24.17 -7.47
C HIS A 593 -0.65 -23.08 -7.52
N ALA A 594 0.28 -23.05 -6.57
CA ALA A 594 1.44 -22.16 -6.53
C ALA A 594 2.69 -22.75 -7.23
N ASP A 595 2.58 -23.96 -7.80
CA ASP A 595 3.64 -24.54 -8.62
C ASP A 595 3.69 -23.86 -9.99
N MET A 596 4.76 -23.10 -10.25
CA MET A 596 4.98 -22.31 -11.46
C MET A 596 4.95 -23.12 -12.77
N ARG A 597 5.12 -24.45 -12.70
CA ARG A 597 5.03 -25.34 -13.86
C ARG A 597 3.64 -25.37 -14.47
N TYR A 598 2.62 -24.95 -13.72
CA TYR A 598 1.23 -24.99 -14.13
C TYR A 598 0.63 -23.59 -14.04
N ASN A 599 -0.08 -23.18 -15.10
CA ASN A 599 -1.02 -22.07 -14.98
C ASN A 599 -2.36 -22.63 -14.54
N VAL A 600 -2.96 -22.05 -13.51
CA VAL A 600 -4.17 -22.63 -12.89
C VAL A 600 -5.25 -21.58 -12.71
N ILE A 601 -6.49 -21.94 -13.05
CA ILE A 601 -7.67 -21.22 -12.59
C ILE A 601 -8.23 -21.93 -11.35
N ARG A 602 -8.17 -21.22 -10.22
CA ARG A 602 -8.49 -21.70 -8.88
C ARG A 602 -9.88 -21.27 -8.45
N TRP A 603 -10.56 -22.14 -7.73
CA TRP A 603 -11.87 -21.87 -7.12
C TRP A 603 -11.72 -21.70 -5.61
N VAL A 604 -12.06 -20.52 -5.09
CA VAL A 604 -11.99 -20.22 -3.65
C VAL A 604 -13.36 -19.88 -3.09
N THR A 605 -13.47 -19.83 -1.77
CA THR A 605 -14.70 -19.39 -1.10
C THR A 605 -14.36 -18.40 0.00
N SER A 606 -15.20 -17.38 0.15
CA SER A 606 -15.15 -16.41 1.25
C SER A 606 -16.51 -16.26 1.91
N PRO A 607 -16.58 -15.69 3.13
CA PRO A 607 -17.85 -15.51 3.83
C PRO A 607 -18.85 -14.61 3.08
N SER A 608 -18.38 -13.58 2.37
CA SER A 608 -19.28 -12.59 1.75
C SER A 608 -18.70 -11.83 0.54
N SER A 609 -17.49 -12.13 0.08
CA SER A 609 -16.86 -11.43 -1.06
C SER A 609 -17.09 -12.20 -2.35
N GLY A 610 -17.38 -11.53 -3.46
CA GLY A 610 -17.35 -12.15 -4.79
C GLY A 610 -16.29 -11.45 -5.60
N TYR A 611 -15.23 -12.18 -5.95
CA TYR A 611 -14.12 -11.64 -6.71
C TYR A 611 -13.54 -12.61 -7.73
N ALA A 612 -13.00 -12.06 -8.80
CA ALA A 612 -12.08 -12.74 -9.70
C ALA A 612 -10.82 -11.88 -9.82
N VAL A 613 -9.66 -12.52 -9.93
CA VAL A 613 -8.39 -11.82 -10.10
C VAL A 613 -7.38 -12.67 -10.85
N ALA A 614 -6.75 -12.06 -11.83
CA ALA A 614 -5.63 -12.59 -12.59
C ALA A 614 -4.30 -12.16 -11.97
N TRP A 615 -3.39 -13.11 -11.80
CA TRP A 615 -2.02 -12.88 -11.37
C TRP A 615 -1.07 -13.45 -12.42
N TYR A 616 -0.18 -12.63 -12.97
CA TYR A 616 0.91 -13.08 -13.83
C TYR A 616 2.26 -12.80 -13.16
N ARG A 617 3.25 -13.60 -13.51
CA ARG A 617 4.64 -13.43 -13.09
C ARG A 617 5.49 -13.30 -14.35
N ALA A 618 6.25 -12.22 -14.45
CA ALA A 618 6.98 -11.89 -15.66
C ALA A 618 8.48 -11.73 -15.39
N ASN A 619 9.29 -12.02 -16.41
CA ASN A 619 10.70 -11.67 -16.42
C ASN A 619 10.82 -10.13 -16.45
N PRO A 620 11.31 -9.48 -15.38
CA PRO A 620 11.32 -8.02 -15.30
C PRO A 620 12.37 -7.37 -16.22
N LEU A 621 13.28 -8.16 -16.79
CA LEU A 621 14.25 -7.67 -17.77
C LEU A 621 13.65 -7.55 -19.17
N THR A 622 12.77 -8.47 -19.55
CA THR A 622 12.30 -8.63 -20.94
C THR A 622 10.80 -8.41 -21.12
N GLY A 623 10.00 -8.52 -20.06
CA GLY A 623 8.54 -8.54 -20.14
C GLY A 623 7.93 -9.89 -20.53
N GLN A 624 8.73 -10.97 -20.62
CA GLN A 624 8.17 -12.31 -20.88
C GLN A 624 7.31 -12.78 -19.71
N ILE A 625 6.05 -13.11 -19.94
CA ILE A 625 5.21 -13.80 -18.94
C ILE A 625 5.70 -15.24 -18.79
N LEU A 626 5.95 -15.66 -17.55
CA LEU A 626 6.55 -16.95 -17.19
C LEU A 626 5.54 -17.91 -16.57
N ASN A 627 4.64 -17.39 -15.75
CA ASN A 627 3.59 -18.15 -15.07
C ASN A 627 2.39 -17.24 -14.82
N ALA A 628 1.20 -17.83 -14.71
CA ALA A 628 -0.05 -17.13 -14.45
C ALA A 628 -1.03 -17.97 -13.61
N SER A 629 -1.91 -17.29 -12.89
CA SER A 629 -3.07 -17.91 -12.27
C SER A 629 -4.28 -16.98 -12.30
N ILE A 630 -5.47 -17.57 -12.25
CA ILE A 630 -6.72 -16.84 -12.09
C ILE A 630 -7.39 -17.37 -10.83
N THR A 631 -7.89 -16.51 -9.95
CA THR A 631 -8.62 -16.91 -8.75
C THR A 631 -10.06 -16.46 -8.90
N VAL A 632 -11.04 -17.36 -8.71
CA VAL A 632 -12.47 -17.03 -8.78
C VAL A 632 -13.15 -17.46 -7.48
N ASP A 633 -13.85 -16.54 -6.82
CA ASP A 633 -14.62 -16.81 -5.61
C ASP A 633 -16.02 -17.36 -5.93
N ALA A 634 -16.42 -18.41 -5.21
CA ALA A 634 -17.70 -19.10 -5.38
C ALA A 634 -18.92 -18.17 -5.25
N ASN A 635 -18.86 -17.08 -4.48
CA ASN A 635 -19.95 -16.13 -4.33
C ASN A 635 -20.28 -15.39 -5.62
N MET A 636 -19.38 -15.31 -6.61
CA MET A 636 -19.71 -14.76 -7.94
C MET A 636 -20.91 -15.48 -8.57
N THR A 637 -21.01 -16.79 -8.36
CA THR A 637 -22.14 -17.58 -8.85
C THR A 637 -23.40 -17.37 -8.02
N ARG A 638 -23.27 -17.17 -6.70
CA ARG A 638 -24.40 -16.95 -5.78
C ARG A 638 -25.06 -15.59 -5.99
N PHE A 639 -24.26 -14.56 -6.24
CA PHE A 639 -24.76 -13.20 -6.49
C PHE A 639 -25.58 -13.11 -7.77
N ALA A 640 -25.13 -13.77 -8.84
CA ALA A 640 -25.89 -13.88 -10.08
C ALA A 640 -27.22 -14.65 -9.92
N ARG A 641 -27.37 -15.44 -8.85
CA ARG A 641 -28.55 -16.26 -8.50
C ARG A 641 -29.53 -15.61 -7.52
N THR A 642 -29.49 -14.28 -7.35
CA THR A 642 -30.45 -13.47 -6.55
C THR A 642 -30.07 -13.22 -5.07
N GLU A 643 -29.11 -13.94 -4.51
CA GLU A 643 -28.75 -13.86 -3.08
C GLU A 643 -27.61 -12.84 -2.84
N PHE A 644 -27.82 -11.56 -3.18
CA PHE A 644 -26.92 -10.50 -2.73
C PHE A 644 -27.25 -10.17 -1.26
N GLN A 645 -26.43 -10.69 -0.35
CA GLN A 645 -26.72 -10.66 1.09
C GLN A 645 -26.45 -9.30 1.75
N ARG A 646 -25.70 -8.40 1.10
CA ARG A 646 -25.27 -7.13 1.70
C ARG A 646 -26.37 -6.07 1.62
N MET A 647 -26.47 -5.27 2.68
CA MET A 647 -27.24 -4.04 2.62
C MET A 647 -26.48 -3.01 1.79
N ILE A 648 -27.18 -2.42 0.82
CA ILE A 648 -26.63 -1.37 -0.05
C ILE A 648 -27.02 -0.01 0.53
N ASN A 649 -26.05 0.90 0.65
CA ASN A 649 -26.30 2.32 0.92
C ASN A 649 -26.40 3.07 -0.42
N PRO A 650 -27.58 3.55 -0.85
CA PRO A 650 -27.71 4.24 -2.14
C PRO A 650 -26.83 5.48 -2.28
N LEU A 651 -26.46 6.13 -1.17
CA LEU A 651 -25.63 7.34 -1.20
C LEU A 651 -24.16 7.06 -1.53
N SER A 652 -23.70 5.82 -1.36
CA SER A 652 -22.32 5.43 -1.68
C SER A 652 -21.97 5.58 -3.17
N ALA A 653 -22.99 5.66 -4.04
CA ALA A 653 -22.80 5.98 -5.46
C ALA A 653 -22.20 7.38 -5.72
N PHE A 654 -22.08 8.22 -4.70
CA PHE A 654 -21.44 9.54 -4.76
C PHE A 654 -20.13 9.62 -3.97
N ASP A 655 -19.74 8.54 -3.29
CA ASP A 655 -18.45 8.49 -2.63
C ASP A 655 -17.36 8.60 -3.71
N PRO A 656 -16.27 9.33 -3.45
CA PRO A 656 -15.15 9.34 -4.36
C PRO A 656 -14.62 7.92 -4.45
N GLU A 657 -14.72 7.33 -5.64
CA GLU A 657 -14.03 6.08 -5.96
C GLU A 657 -12.55 6.29 -5.66
N PRO A 658 -11.94 5.53 -4.73
CA PRO A 658 -10.51 5.66 -4.51
C PRO A 658 -9.84 5.37 -5.85
N LEU A 659 -8.99 6.30 -6.32
CA LEU A 659 -8.07 5.98 -7.39
C LEU A 659 -7.38 4.69 -6.97
N PRO A 660 -7.37 3.63 -7.79
CA PRO A 660 -6.74 2.39 -7.39
C PRO A 660 -5.30 2.74 -7.04
N ALA A 661 -4.94 2.60 -5.76
CA ALA A 661 -3.58 2.87 -5.28
C ALA A 661 -2.53 2.04 -6.04
N ASN A 662 -3.01 1.00 -6.72
CA ASN A 662 -2.26 0.14 -7.61
C ASN A 662 -3.08 -0.14 -8.89
N PRO A 663 -2.62 0.28 -10.09
CA PRO A 663 -3.30 0.01 -11.37
C PRO A 663 -3.37 -1.48 -11.74
N PHE A 664 -2.76 -2.37 -10.94
CA PHE A 664 -2.86 -3.83 -11.07
C PHE A 664 -4.06 -4.42 -10.30
N LEU A 665 -4.82 -3.64 -9.51
CA LEU A 665 -5.95 -4.16 -8.73
C LEU A 665 -7.26 -4.11 -9.54
N CYS A 666 -7.79 -5.28 -9.88
CA CYS A 666 -9.15 -5.45 -10.41
C CYS A 666 -10.17 -5.37 -9.26
N ASN A 667 -10.97 -4.30 -9.23
CA ASN A 667 -12.10 -4.13 -8.32
C ASN A 667 -13.46 -4.39 -9.00
N MET A 668 -13.46 -5.02 -10.18
CA MET A 668 -14.66 -5.28 -10.99
C MET A 668 -15.76 -6.00 -10.20
N ALA A 669 -15.37 -6.91 -9.32
CA ALA A 669 -16.22 -8.04 -9.05
C ALA A 669 -17.38 -7.79 -8.08
N GLU A 670 -17.25 -6.88 -7.11
CA GLU A 670 -18.38 -6.53 -6.23
C GLU A 670 -19.48 -5.81 -7.02
N GLU A 671 -19.10 -4.83 -7.84
CA GLU A 671 -20.04 -4.12 -8.70
C GLU A 671 -20.56 -5.00 -9.84
N ALA A 672 -19.74 -5.87 -10.44
CA ALA A 672 -20.21 -6.81 -11.45
C ALA A 672 -21.20 -7.83 -10.87
N ALA A 673 -20.98 -8.28 -9.63
CA ALA A 673 -21.93 -9.10 -8.90
C ALA A 673 -23.25 -8.35 -8.64
N TYR A 674 -23.17 -7.07 -8.27
CA TYR A 674 -24.32 -6.21 -8.12
C TYR A 674 -25.05 -5.96 -9.44
N GLN A 675 -24.35 -5.79 -10.57
CA GLN A 675 -24.94 -5.75 -11.91
C GLN A 675 -25.62 -7.07 -12.26
N ALA A 676 -25.03 -8.21 -11.89
CA ALA A 676 -25.63 -9.51 -12.11
C ALA A 676 -26.90 -9.71 -11.28
N TRP A 677 -26.90 -9.30 -10.02
CA TRP A 677 -28.08 -9.27 -9.17
C TRP A 677 -29.16 -8.33 -9.73
N PHE A 678 -28.78 -7.14 -10.20
CA PHE A 678 -29.68 -6.15 -10.78
C PHE A 678 -30.37 -6.72 -12.03
N GLY A 679 -29.60 -7.36 -12.93
CA GLY A 679 -30.11 -8.03 -14.12
C GLY A 679 -31.09 -9.15 -13.80
N ALA A 680 -30.76 -10.03 -12.84
CA ALA A 680 -31.66 -11.10 -12.39
C ALA A 680 -32.96 -10.53 -11.77
N THR A 681 -32.85 -9.47 -10.98
CA THR A 681 -34.00 -8.75 -10.40
C THR A 681 -34.87 -8.14 -11.50
N ALA A 682 -34.26 -7.48 -12.49
CA ALA A 682 -34.96 -6.88 -13.61
C ALA A 682 -35.64 -7.93 -14.49
N MET A 683 -34.99 -9.06 -14.74
CA MET A 683 -35.62 -10.22 -15.39
C MET A 683 -36.87 -10.66 -14.61
N LYS A 684 -36.81 -10.79 -13.29
CA LYS A 684 -37.97 -11.23 -12.49
C LYS A 684 -39.14 -10.22 -12.52
N LEU A 685 -38.84 -8.93 -12.47
CA LEU A 685 -39.86 -7.88 -12.31
C LEU A 685 -40.43 -7.37 -13.63
N MET A 686 -39.62 -7.34 -14.70
CA MET A 686 -39.91 -6.63 -15.95
C MET A 686 -40.03 -7.54 -17.18
N GLN A 687 -39.96 -8.87 -17.01
CA GLN A 687 -40.09 -9.81 -18.12
C GLN A 687 -41.41 -9.62 -18.90
N THR A 688 -41.29 -9.61 -20.22
CA THR A 688 -42.39 -9.53 -21.19
C THR A 688 -42.22 -10.62 -22.27
N PRO A 689 -43.20 -10.85 -23.16
CA PRO A 689 -43.01 -11.75 -24.31
C PRO A 689 -41.86 -11.34 -25.25
N LYS A 690 -41.42 -10.07 -25.22
CA LYS A 690 -40.29 -9.57 -26.01
C LYS A 690 -38.93 -9.72 -25.33
N SER A 691 -38.88 -10.17 -24.09
CA SER A 691 -37.61 -10.36 -23.37
C SER A 691 -36.87 -11.61 -23.85
N THR A 692 -35.54 -11.57 -23.85
CA THR A 692 -34.72 -12.79 -23.94
C THR A 692 -35.02 -13.69 -22.75
N ARG A 693 -35.37 -14.95 -23.05
CA ARG A 693 -35.63 -16.00 -22.06
C ARG A 693 -34.47 -16.97 -22.01
N ILE A 694 -33.79 -17.00 -20.88
CA ILE A 694 -32.76 -17.99 -20.56
C ILE A 694 -33.02 -18.52 -19.16
N SER A 695 -32.52 -19.72 -18.86
CA SER A 695 -32.56 -20.24 -17.50
C SER A 695 -31.64 -19.40 -16.61
N GLU A 696 -31.90 -19.38 -15.31
CA GLU A 696 -31.01 -18.77 -14.33
C GLU A 696 -29.60 -19.37 -14.40
N SER A 697 -29.51 -20.69 -14.58
CA SER A 697 -28.21 -21.35 -14.78
C SER A 697 -27.47 -20.83 -16.00
N GLU A 698 -28.16 -20.57 -17.12
CA GLU A 698 -27.49 -20.05 -18.32
C GLU A 698 -27.07 -18.59 -18.14
N TYR A 699 -27.89 -17.78 -17.47
CA TYR A 699 -27.53 -16.40 -17.11
C TYR A 699 -26.22 -16.34 -16.30
N VAL A 700 -26.10 -17.22 -15.31
CA VAL A 700 -24.88 -17.34 -14.49
C VAL A 700 -23.69 -17.83 -15.32
N LYS A 701 -23.89 -18.82 -16.21
CA LYS A 701 -22.82 -19.30 -17.09
C LYS A 701 -22.32 -18.22 -18.05
N GLN A 702 -23.21 -17.40 -18.60
CA GLN A 702 -22.83 -16.24 -19.42
C GLN A 702 -21.98 -15.25 -18.62
N TYR A 703 -22.37 -14.94 -17.39
CA TYR A 703 -21.59 -14.09 -16.48
C TYR A 703 -20.20 -14.66 -16.18
N ILE A 704 -20.11 -15.96 -15.86
CA ILE A 704 -18.82 -16.63 -15.57
C ILE A 704 -17.89 -16.62 -16.79
N ARG A 705 -18.41 -16.85 -18.01
CA ARG A 705 -17.60 -16.76 -19.24
C ARG A 705 -16.99 -15.38 -19.42
N GLU A 706 -17.79 -14.33 -19.23
CA GLU A 706 -17.34 -12.93 -19.37
C GLU A 706 -16.23 -12.60 -18.35
N VAL A 707 -16.45 -12.91 -17.08
CA VAL A 707 -15.46 -12.69 -16.01
C VAL A 707 -14.17 -13.43 -16.31
N VAL A 708 -14.25 -14.72 -16.65
CA VAL A 708 -13.05 -15.52 -16.94
C VAL A 708 -12.33 -15.04 -18.20
N ALA A 709 -13.07 -14.58 -19.22
CA ALA A 709 -12.47 -13.97 -20.41
C ALA A 709 -11.75 -12.66 -20.09
N HIS A 710 -12.31 -11.83 -19.21
CA HIS A 710 -11.67 -10.60 -18.70
C HIS A 710 -10.36 -10.91 -17.98
N GLU A 711 -10.38 -11.83 -17.01
CA GLU A 711 -9.16 -12.25 -16.29
C GLU A 711 -8.12 -12.85 -17.24
N MET A 712 -8.56 -13.64 -18.23
CA MET A 712 -7.66 -14.18 -19.25
C MET A 712 -7.01 -13.06 -20.10
N GLY A 713 -7.71 -11.96 -20.36
CA GLY A 713 -7.11 -10.81 -21.05
C GLY A 713 -5.93 -10.19 -20.29
N HIS A 714 -6.03 -10.06 -18.96
CA HIS A 714 -4.91 -9.65 -18.11
C HIS A 714 -3.73 -10.64 -18.19
N ILE A 715 -4.02 -11.95 -18.19
CA ILE A 715 -3.01 -12.98 -18.39
C ILE A 715 -2.31 -12.88 -19.75
N LEU A 716 -2.99 -12.36 -20.78
CA LEU A 716 -2.38 -12.11 -22.09
C LEU A 716 -1.57 -10.79 -22.15
N GLY A 717 -1.57 -10.03 -21.05
CA GLY A 717 -0.85 -8.78 -20.86
C GLY A 717 -1.70 -7.52 -21.00
N LEU A 718 -3.01 -7.63 -21.20
CA LEU A 718 -3.87 -6.48 -21.48
C LEU A 718 -4.31 -5.74 -20.21
N ARG A 719 -4.38 -4.41 -20.29
CA ARG A 719 -4.97 -3.53 -19.28
C ARG A 719 -6.46 -3.32 -19.52
N HIS A 720 -7.15 -2.78 -18.52
CA HIS A 720 -8.53 -2.35 -18.66
C HIS A 720 -8.73 -1.35 -19.79
N ASN A 721 -9.89 -1.38 -20.44
CA ASN A 721 -10.26 -0.43 -21.47
C ASN A 721 -11.69 0.08 -21.26
N PHE A 722 -11.84 1.17 -20.50
CA PHE A 722 -13.15 1.67 -20.03
C PHE A 722 -13.90 2.57 -21.02
N VAL A 723 -13.40 2.69 -22.26
CA VAL A 723 -14.14 3.34 -23.37
C VAL A 723 -14.82 2.30 -24.27
N ALA A 724 -14.63 1.00 -23.99
CA ALA A 724 -15.03 -0.08 -24.87
C ALA A 724 -16.55 -0.31 -24.89
N SER A 725 -17.26 0.06 -23.83
CA SER A 725 -18.72 0.10 -23.73
C SER A 725 -19.39 0.98 -24.80
N THR A 726 -18.64 1.92 -25.40
CA THR A 726 -19.16 2.90 -26.36
C THR A 726 -19.27 2.37 -27.81
N LEU A 727 -19.10 1.07 -28.03
CA LEU A 727 -19.13 0.46 -29.37
C LEU A 727 -20.53 0.49 -30.03
N HIS A 728 -21.61 0.40 -29.25
CA HIS A 728 -22.94 0.08 -29.76
C HIS A 728 -24.00 1.03 -29.21
N SER A 729 -24.94 1.49 -30.03
CA SER A 729 -26.17 2.11 -29.51
C SER A 729 -27.06 1.09 -28.82
N THR A 730 -28.00 1.57 -28.01
CA THR A 730 -29.06 0.75 -27.42
C THR A 730 -29.84 -0.07 -28.46
N LYS A 731 -30.10 0.49 -29.65
CA LYS A 731 -30.73 -0.23 -30.77
C LYS A 731 -29.86 -1.35 -31.30
N GLU A 732 -28.58 -1.10 -31.47
CA GLU A 732 -27.62 -2.11 -31.95
C GLU A 732 -27.37 -3.20 -30.88
N LEU A 733 -27.42 -2.87 -29.59
CA LEU A 733 -27.36 -3.84 -28.48
C LEU A 733 -28.57 -4.79 -28.47
N ALA A 734 -29.68 -4.41 -29.09
CA ALA A 734 -30.84 -5.28 -29.29
C ALA A 734 -30.60 -6.32 -30.40
N GLU A 735 -29.63 -6.14 -31.27
CA GLU A 735 -29.36 -6.97 -32.45
C GLU A 735 -28.37 -8.10 -32.15
N ALA A 736 -28.91 -9.28 -31.80
CA ALA A 736 -28.12 -10.46 -31.45
C ALA A 736 -27.01 -10.81 -32.47
N SER A 737 -27.29 -10.73 -33.77
CA SER A 737 -26.31 -11.01 -34.82
C SER A 737 -25.12 -10.05 -34.80
N ARG A 738 -25.37 -8.78 -34.46
CA ARG A 738 -24.35 -7.74 -34.43
C ARG A 738 -23.44 -7.92 -33.23
N ILE A 739 -24.01 -8.03 -32.03
CA ILE A 739 -23.23 -8.23 -30.79
C ILE A 739 -22.49 -9.58 -30.78
N ASN A 740 -23.01 -10.61 -31.44
CA ASN A 740 -22.31 -11.90 -31.57
C ASN A 740 -21.15 -11.84 -32.57
N HIS A 741 -21.21 -10.95 -33.57
CA HIS A 741 -20.17 -10.82 -34.59
C HIS A 741 -19.05 -9.86 -34.17
N LEU A 742 -19.41 -8.72 -33.57
CA LEU A 742 -18.47 -7.65 -33.20
C LEU A 742 -18.03 -7.70 -31.72
N GLY A 743 -18.71 -8.51 -30.89
CA GLY A 743 -18.65 -8.42 -29.44
C GLY A 743 -19.71 -7.44 -28.90
N MET A 744 -20.20 -7.64 -27.67
CA MET A 744 -21.15 -6.72 -27.03
C MET A 744 -20.51 -5.36 -26.71
N VAL A 745 -19.23 -5.40 -26.37
CA VAL A 745 -18.35 -4.26 -26.11
C VAL A 745 -17.12 -4.37 -27.00
N ALA A 746 -16.39 -3.27 -27.20
CA ALA A 746 -15.18 -3.29 -28.02
C ALA A 746 -14.08 -4.18 -27.44
N SER A 747 -14.01 -4.29 -26.12
CA SER A 747 -13.04 -5.08 -25.39
C SER A 747 -13.72 -5.69 -24.17
N VAL A 748 -13.48 -6.98 -23.91
CA VAL A 748 -13.89 -7.59 -22.64
C VAL A 748 -13.12 -7.04 -21.44
N MET A 749 -12.08 -6.23 -21.67
CA MET A 749 -11.32 -5.53 -20.64
C MET A 749 -12.04 -4.29 -20.05
N ASP A 750 -13.29 -4.04 -20.43
CA ASP A 750 -14.16 -3.07 -19.75
C ASP A 750 -14.86 -3.72 -18.55
N TYR A 751 -15.37 -2.90 -17.64
CA TYR A 751 -16.33 -3.33 -16.62
C TYR A 751 -17.74 -3.18 -17.16
N THR A 752 -18.17 -4.20 -17.89
CA THR A 752 -19.44 -4.18 -18.61
C THR A 752 -20.60 -4.45 -17.64
N PRO A 753 -21.67 -3.61 -17.64
CA PRO A 753 -22.87 -3.91 -16.88
C PRO A 753 -23.74 -4.94 -17.61
N VAL A 754 -24.71 -5.51 -16.91
CA VAL A 754 -25.69 -6.39 -17.55
C VAL A 754 -26.43 -5.65 -18.68
N ASN A 755 -26.56 -6.29 -19.84
CA ASN A 755 -27.30 -5.76 -20.98
C ASN A 755 -28.81 -5.80 -20.73
N ILE A 756 -29.32 -4.78 -20.03
CA ILE A 756 -30.76 -4.65 -19.76
C ILE A 756 -31.62 -4.47 -21.01
N ILE A 757 -31.02 -4.14 -22.18
CA ILE A 757 -31.77 -4.07 -23.45
C ILE A 757 -32.33 -5.45 -23.83
N ALA A 758 -31.69 -6.54 -23.38
CA ALA A 758 -32.19 -7.90 -23.55
C ALA A 758 -33.57 -8.13 -22.88
N LEU A 759 -33.99 -7.30 -21.92
CA LEU A 759 -35.35 -7.32 -21.36
C LEU A 759 -36.41 -6.88 -22.38
N HIS A 760 -36.01 -6.22 -23.45
CA HIS A 760 -36.90 -5.65 -24.46
C HIS A 760 -36.63 -6.16 -25.88
N SER A 761 -35.61 -6.99 -26.07
CA SER A 761 -35.24 -7.58 -27.36
C SER A 761 -35.09 -9.10 -27.27
N PRO A 762 -35.83 -9.89 -28.07
CA PRO A 762 -35.71 -11.33 -28.03
C PRO A 762 -34.39 -11.77 -28.67
N ARG A 763 -33.69 -12.70 -28.00
CA ARG A 763 -32.42 -13.32 -28.43
C ARG A 763 -31.17 -12.47 -28.24
N SER A 764 -31.28 -11.23 -27.76
CA SER A 764 -30.09 -10.47 -27.32
C SER A 764 -29.55 -11.04 -26.01
N ALA A 765 -28.24 -11.21 -25.89
CA ALA A 765 -27.60 -11.77 -24.70
C ALA A 765 -27.54 -10.75 -23.55
N TYR A 766 -27.58 -11.23 -22.30
CA TYR A 766 -27.45 -10.38 -21.11
C TYR A 766 -25.99 -10.03 -20.80
N TRP A 767 -25.06 -10.89 -21.22
CA TRP A 767 -23.61 -10.72 -21.08
C TRP A 767 -22.93 -11.01 -22.41
N THR A 768 -21.69 -10.56 -22.58
CA THR A 768 -20.96 -10.81 -23.82
C THR A 768 -20.82 -12.31 -24.10
N GLN A 769 -20.80 -12.68 -25.37
CA GLN A 769 -20.67 -14.09 -25.83
C GLN A 769 -19.34 -14.33 -26.56
N GLY A 770 -18.38 -13.43 -26.38
CA GLY A 770 -17.07 -13.46 -27.04
C GLY A 770 -16.25 -12.20 -26.73
N ILE A 771 -15.02 -12.17 -27.25
CA ILE A 771 -14.15 -10.98 -27.25
C ILE A 771 -14.56 -9.97 -28.32
N GLY A 772 -14.23 -8.70 -28.10
CA GLY A 772 -14.61 -7.58 -28.97
C GLY A 772 -13.55 -7.17 -29.99
N VAL A 773 -13.90 -6.25 -30.89
CA VAL A 773 -13.02 -5.77 -31.98
C VAL A 773 -11.66 -5.22 -31.52
N TYR A 774 -11.61 -4.56 -30.35
CA TYR A 774 -10.37 -4.06 -29.74
C TYR A 774 -9.46 -5.21 -29.34
N ASP A 775 -10.02 -6.27 -28.75
CA ASP A 775 -9.24 -7.42 -28.24
C ASP A 775 -8.46 -8.09 -29.38
N TYR A 776 -9.10 -8.27 -30.54
CA TYR A 776 -8.44 -8.78 -31.74
C TYR A 776 -7.27 -7.89 -32.19
N TRP A 777 -7.44 -6.58 -32.12
CA TRP A 777 -6.42 -5.60 -32.53
C TRP A 777 -5.27 -5.49 -31.51
N ALA A 778 -5.58 -5.55 -30.22
CA ALA A 778 -4.57 -5.54 -29.16
C ALA A 778 -3.69 -6.79 -29.26
N ILE A 779 -4.29 -7.97 -29.47
CA ILE A 779 -3.53 -9.21 -29.73
C ILE A 779 -2.71 -9.12 -31.02
N GLU A 780 -3.21 -8.45 -32.07
CA GLU A 780 -2.40 -8.14 -33.26
C GLU A 780 -1.15 -7.34 -32.86
N TYR A 781 -1.29 -6.28 -32.07
CA TYR A 781 -0.16 -5.48 -31.60
C TYR A 781 0.83 -6.30 -30.76
N GLY A 782 0.36 -7.14 -29.84
CA GLY A 782 1.25 -7.90 -28.93
C GLY A 782 1.89 -9.14 -29.55
N TYR A 783 1.21 -9.81 -30.48
CA TYR A 783 1.56 -11.18 -30.89
C TYR A 783 1.75 -11.38 -32.40
N LYS A 784 1.48 -10.37 -33.24
CA LYS A 784 1.81 -10.47 -34.68
C LYS A 784 3.32 -10.72 -34.87
N PRO A 785 3.72 -11.79 -35.57
CA PRO A 785 5.14 -12.10 -35.80
C PRO A 785 5.83 -10.99 -36.61
N GLY A 786 6.99 -10.52 -36.12
CA GLY A 786 7.88 -9.60 -36.82
C GLY A 786 9.10 -10.33 -37.41
N LYS A 787 9.76 -9.71 -38.41
CA LYS A 787 11.05 -10.19 -38.96
C LYS A 787 12.26 -9.45 -38.37
N ALA A 788 12.03 -8.46 -37.51
CA ALA A 788 13.07 -7.57 -37.01
C ALA A 788 13.96 -8.25 -35.97
N ALA A 789 15.26 -7.92 -35.97
CA ALA A 789 16.25 -8.50 -35.06
C ALA A 789 16.29 -7.84 -33.67
N THR A 790 15.82 -6.59 -33.55
CA THR A 790 15.78 -5.83 -32.28
C THR A 790 14.38 -5.25 -32.03
N PRO A 791 14.01 -4.92 -30.78
CA PRO A 791 12.74 -4.28 -30.46
C PRO A 791 12.52 -2.96 -31.23
N GLU A 792 13.55 -2.15 -31.40
CA GLU A 792 13.50 -0.86 -32.10
C GLU A 792 13.21 -1.04 -33.59
N ALA A 793 13.74 -2.10 -34.20
CA ALA A 793 13.50 -2.42 -35.60
C ALA A 793 12.06 -2.92 -35.87
N GLU A 794 11.28 -3.30 -34.84
CA GLU A 794 9.83 -3.59 -34.98
C GLU A 794 8.98 -2.30 -35.07
N LEU A 795 9.49 -1.14 -34.67
CA LEU A 795 8.71 0.10 -34.55
C LEU A 795 7.90 0.48 -35.79
N PRO A 796 8.40 0.37 -37.04
CA PRO A 796 7.60 0.70 -38.22
C PRO A 796 6.32 -0.14 -38.35
N MET A 797 6.42 -1.45 -38.04
CA MET A 797 5.27 -2.36 -38.02
C MET A 797 4.32 -2.01 -36.88
N LEU A 798 4.85 -1.83 -35.66
CA LEU A 798 4.05 -1.52 -34.47
C LEU A 798 3.30 -0.19 -34.62
N ARG A 799 3.95 0.85 -35.17
CA ARG A 799 3.31 2.15 -35.45
C ARG A 799 2.20 2.02 -36.48
N THR A 800 2.36 1.15 -37.48
CA THR A 800 1.31 0.88 -38.48
C THR A 800 0.07 0.24 -37.85
N ILE A 801 0.26 -0.63 -36.86
CA ILE A 801 -0.85 -1.23 -36.11
C ILE A 801 -1.47 -0.20 -35.15
N ALA A 802 -0.65 0.48 -34.34
CA ALA A 802 -1.08 1.40 -33.29
C ALA A 802 -1.82 2.63 -33.81
N ARG A 803 -1.47 3.16 -34.99
CA ARG A 803 -2.15 4.33 -35.58
C ARG A 803 -3.61 4.09 -35.96
N ARG A 804 -4.06 2.83 -35.91
CA ARG A 804 -5.47 2.45 -36.13
C ARG A 804 -6.36 2.74 -34.92
N CYS A 805 -5.82 3.27 -33.82
CA CYS A 805 -6.56 3.59 -32.59
C CYS A 805 -7.75 4.55 -32.79
N THR A 806 -7.83 5.24 -33.94
CA THR A 806 -8.94 6.12 -34.31
C THR A 806 -10.06 5.41 -35.09
N GLU A 807 -9.87 4.15 -35.49
CA GLU A 807 -10.91 3.32 -36.10
C GLU A 807 -12.02 3.02 -35.07
N PRO A 808 -13.29 2.85 -35.51
CA PRO A 808 -14.39 2.54 -34.60
C PRO A 808 -14.11 1.29 -33.75
N GLY A 809 -14.19 1.45 -32.43
CA GLY A 809 -13.96 0.36 -31.47
C GLY A 809 -12.49 0.10 -31.11
N LEU A 810 -11.52 0.83 -31.66
CA LEU A 810 -10.09 0.63 -31.36
C LEU A 810 -9.50 1.66 -30.37
N ALA A 811 -10.34 2.52 -29.78
CA ALA A 811 -9.89 3.47 -28.77
C ALA A 811 -9.49 2.75 -27.47
N TYR A 812 -8.50 3.31 -26.78
CA TYR A 812 -8.01 2.81 -25.50
C TYR A 812 -8.01 3.93 -24.45
N MET A 813 -8.63 3.68 -23.30
CA MET A 813 -8.55 4.53 -22.11
C MET A 813 -8.55 3.64 -20.85
N GLY A 814 -7.44 3.63 -20.11
CA GLY A 814 -7.22 2.78 -18.95
C GLY A 814 -7.62 3.39 -17.61
N ASP A 815 -7.17 2.76 -16.53
CA ASP A 815 -7.48 3.06 -15.12
C ASP A 815 -7.27 4.51 -14.72
N GLU A 816 -6.23 5.15 -15.25
CA GLU A 816 -5.86 6.53 -14.94
C GLU A 816 -6.90 7.58 -15.40
N PHE A 817 -7.83 7.18 -16.28
CA PHE A 817 -8.88 8.06 -16.83
C PHE A 817 -10.29 7.70 -16.38
N ALA A 818 -10.46 6.50 -15.83
CA ALA A 818 -11.76 5.97 -15.45
C ALA A 818 -12.47 6.89 -14.46
N ASP A 819 -13.77 7.07 -14.65
CA ASP A 819 -14.63 7.72 -13.67
C ASP A 819 -14.19 9.16 -13.32
N ASN A 820 -13.65 9.89 -14.28
CA ASN A 820 -13.12 11.23 -14.05
C ASN A 820 -13.80 12.28 -14.95
N VAL A 821 -13.02 13.08 -15.67
CA VAL A 821 -13.49 14.24 -16.44
C VAL A 821 -14.17 13.89 -17.76
N ASP A 822 -13.92 12.69 -18.30
CA ASP A 822 -14.59 12.19 -19.51
C ASP A 822 -15.72 11.24 -19.14
N PRO A 823 -16.99 11.64 -19.36
CA PRO A 823 -18.12 10.79 -19.02
C PRO A 823 -18.24 9.53 -19.91
N LEU A 824 -17.46 9.40 -20.98
CA LEU A 824 -17.42 8.22 -21.85
C LEU A 824 -16.39 7.17 -21.40
N ILE A 825 -15.62 7.45 -20.35
CA ILE A 825 -14.65 6.54 -19.74
C ILE A 825 -15.18 6.17 -18.36
N THR A 826 -16.34 5.53 -18.33
CA THR A 826 -17.10 5.26 -17.11
C THR A 826 -17.25 3.76 -16.92
N ARG A 827 -16.95 3.27 -15.71
CA ARG A 827 -17.18 1.87 -15.39
C ARG A 827 -18.69 1.59 -15.30
N PHE A 828 -19.12 0.45 -15.82
CA PHE A 828 -20.52 -0.03 -15.76
C PHE A 828 -21.54 0.81 -16.53
N ASP A 829 -21.15 1.38 -17.68
CA ASP A 829 -22.07 1.87 -18.70
C ASP A 829 -22.08 0.96 -19.94
N LEU A 830 -23.10 1.07 -20.80
CA LEU A 830 -23.24 0.22 -21.98
C LEU A 830 -24.04 0.90 -23.08
N SER A 831 -23.39 1.84 -23.79
CA SER A 831 -23.91 2.42 -25.03
C SER A 831 -22.90 3.41 -25.65
N LYS A 832 -22.93 3.59 -26.97
CA LYS A 832 -22.28 4.70 -27.68
C LYS A 832 -22.88 6.06 -27.35
N ASP A 833 -24.10 6.07 -26.81
CA ASP A 833 -24.76 7.21 -26.18
C ASP A 833 -25.12 6.80 -24.74
N PRO A 834 -24.20 6.97 -23.76
CA PRO A 834 -24.45 6.58 -22.38
C PRO A 834 -25.61 7.33 -21.73
N LEU A 835 -25.92 8.56 -22.15
CA LEU A 835 -27.08 9.30 -21.64
C LEU A 835 -28.40 8.57 -21.96
N GLU A 836 -28.50 7.94 -23.13
CA GLU A 836 -29.65 7.09 -23.47
C GLU A 836 -29.73 5.85 -22.56
N TYR A 837 -28.60 5.19 -22.31
CA TYR A 837 -28.52 4.05 -21.41
C TYR A 837 -28.97 4.41 -19.98
N TRP A 838 -28.44 5.49 -19.41
CA TRP A 838 -28.82 5.92 -18.06
C TRP A 838 -30.27 6.42 -17.97
N ALA A 839 -30.81 7.01 -19.04
CA ALA A 839 -32.24 7.33 -19.11
C ALA A 839 -33.14 6.09 -19.05
N ILE A 840 -32.71 4.98 -19.66
CA ILE A 840 -33.38 3.68 -19.55
C ILE A 840 -33.32 3.17 -18.10
N ILE A 841 -32.15 3.23 -17.45
CA ILE A 841 -31.98 2.82 -16.04
C ILE A 841 -32.91 3.61 -15.11
N PHE A 842 -32.94 4.95 -15.21
CA PHE A 842 -33.86 5.78 -14.42
C PHE A 842 -35.33 5.34 -14.58
N ARG A 843 -35.74 5.13 -15.84
CA ARG A 843 -37.10 4.72 -16.19
C ARG A 843 -37.44 3.34 -15.62
N ASP A 844 -36.56 2.37 -15.79
CA ASP A 844 -36.86 0.98 -15.46
C ASP A 844 -36.77 0.72 -13.97
N VAL A 845 -35.82 1.35 -13.25
CA VAL A 845 -35.82 1.37 -11.79
C VAL A 845 -37.12 1.96 -11.23
N SER A 846 -37.57 3.09 -11.79
CA SER A 846 -38.83 3.73 -11.38
C SER A 846 -40.06 2.83 -11.56
N ARG A 847 -40.03 1.92 -12.55
CA ARG A 847 -41.08 0.93 -12.81
C ARG A 847 -40.96 -0.31 -11.93
N MET A 848 -39.75 -0.70 -11.55
CA MET A 848 -39.50 -1.89 -10.73
C MET A 848 -39.87 -1.68 -9.25
N ILE A 849 -39.53 -0.53 -8.68
CA ILE A 849 -39.76 -0.24 -7.25
C ILE A 849 -41.22 -0.51 -6.81
N PRO A 850 -42.27 0.01 -7.52
CA PRO A 850 -43.66 -0.24 -7.14
C PRO A 850 -44.09 -1.72 -7.20
N GLN A 851 -43.36 -2.57 -7.92
CA GLN A 851 -43.68 -3.99 -8.09
C GLN A 851 -43.04 -4.87 -7.02
N LEU A 852 -42.10 -4.35 -6.22
CA LEU A 852 -41.38 -5.11 -5.22
C LEU A 852 -42.31 -5.81 -4.21
N PRO A 853 -43.31 -5.14 -3.61
CA PRO A 853 -44.13 -5.77 -2.56
C PRO A 853 -44.97 -6.97 -3.03
N THR A 854 -45.25 -7.07 -4.33
CA THR A 854 -46.12 -8.12 -4.89
C THR A 854 -45.37 -9.18 -5.67
N LYS A 855 -44.24 -8.84 -6.30
CA LYS A 855 -43.47 -9.76 -7.16
C LYS A 855 -42.13 -10.18 -6.58
N ALA A 856 -41.54 -9.39 -5.69
CA ALA A 856 -40.19 -9.64 -5.20
C ALA A 856 -40.20 -10.51 -3.93
N VAL A 857 -41.01 -10.16 -2.93
CA VAL A 857 -41.09 -10.87 -1.64
C VAL A 857 -42.13 -11.99 -1.72
N LYS A 858 -41.72 -13.23 -1.40
CA LYS A 858 -42.64 -14.39 -1.37
C LYS A 858 -43.46 -14.43 -0.08
N VAL A 859 -44.58 -15.13 -0.10
CA VAL A 859 -45.35 -15.41 1.13
C VAL A 859 -44.47 -16.18 2.11
N GLY A 860 -44.30 -15.64 3.32
CA GLY A 860 -43.42 -16.21 4.36
C GLY A 860 -41.99 -15.66 4.38
N GLU A 861 -41.56 -14.88 3.37
CA GLU A 861 -40.28 -14.16 3.42
C GLU A 861 -40.36 -12.92 4.33
N ASN A 862 -39.22 -12.54 4.92
CA ASN A 862 -39.14 -11.37 5.79
C ASN A 862 -39.25 -10.06 4.97
N TYR A 863 -39.71 -8.97 5.59
CA TYR A 863 -39.77 -7.65 4.94
C TYR A 863 -38.40 -6.98 4.77
N TYR A 864 -37.35 -7.49 5.41
CA TYR A 864 -35.99 -7.01 5.20
C TYR A 864 -35.49 -7.31 3.77
N GLU A 865 -35.94 -8.40 3.15
CA GLU A 865 -35.71 -8.67 1.73
C GLU A 865 -36.25 -7.56 0.82
N LEU A 866 -37.40 -6.98 1.20
CA LEU A 866 -37.95 -5.82 0.50
C LEU A 866 -37.00 -4.63 0.61
N THR A 867 -36.51 -4.36 1.82
CA THR A 867 -35.58 -3.26 2.11
C THR A 867 -34.29 -3.39 1.30
N ARG A 868 -33.68 -4.58 1.26
CA ARG A 868 -32.46 -4.81 0.47
C ARG A 868 -32.67 -4.52 -1.01
N ARG A 869 -33.76 -5.04 -1.59
CA ARG A 869 -34.07 -4.86 -3.01
C ARG A 869 -34.45 -3.41 -3.33
N PHE A 870 -35.18 -2.74 -2.45
CA PHE A 870 -35.50 -1.31 -2.59
C PHE A 870 -34.22 -0.48 -2.62
N ASN A 871 -33.31 -0.69 -1.66
CA ASN A 871 -32.05 0.04 -1.60
C ASN A 871 -31.12 -0.29 -2.77
N GLY A 872 -31.04 -1.54 -3.21
CA GLY A 872 -30.29 -1.90 -4.41
C GLY A 872 -30.83 -1.19 -5.65
N LEU A 873 -32.14 -1.24 -5.92
CA LEU A 873 -32.72 -0.49 -7.04
C LEU A 873 -32.47 1.02 -6.92
N LEU A 874 -32.61 1.59 -5.72
CA LEU A 874 -32.35 3.01 -5.48
C LEU A 874 -30.86 3.37 -5.64
N SER A 875 -29.95 2.45 -5.37
CA SER A 875 -28.51 2.63 -5.62
C SER A 875 -28.19 2.70 -7.11
N MET A 876 -28.80 1.86 -7.96
CA MET A 876 -28.69 2.01 -9.42
C MET A 876 -29.22 3.36 -9.91
N TYR A 877 -30.29 3.87 -9.29
CA TYR A 877 -30.82 5.20 -9.57
C TYR A 877 -29.83 6.31 -9.17
N ALA A 878 -29.23 6.19 -7.98
CA ALA A 878 -28.22 7.12 -7.49
C ALA A 878 -26.97 7.13 -8.38
N ARG A 879 -26.51 5.95 -8.82
CA ARG A 879 -25.41 5.79 -9.79
C ARG A 879 -25.72 6.49 -11.11
N ALA A 880 -26.94 6.33 -11.64
CA ALA A 880 -27.36 7.04 -12.84
C ALA A 880 -27.30 8.58 -12.66
N ALA A 881 -27.72 9.09 -11.49
CA ALA A 881 -27.63 10.52 -11.18
C ALA A 881 -26.18 11.01 -11.08
N ASN A 882 -25.31 10.25 -10.42
CA ASN A 882 -23.89 10.54 -10.35
C ASN A 882 -23.26 10.60 -11.74
N VAL A 883 -23.39 9.55 -12.55
CA VAL A 883 -22.74 9.47 -13.87
C VAL A 883 -23.26 10.54 -14.82
N VAL A 884 -24.58 10.76 -14.89
CA VAL A 884 -25.15 11.79 -15.77
C VAL A 884 -24.66 13.20 -15.38
N SER A 885 -24.45 13.47 -14.08
CA SER A 885 -23.91 14.77 -13.66
C SER A 885 -22.47 15.03 -14.11
N ARG A 886 -21.68 14.01 -14.46
CA ARG A 886 -20.31 14.17 -14.99
C ARG A 886 -20.24 14.83 -16.36
N TYR A 887 -21.34 14.79 -17.13
CA TYR A 887 -21.38 15.45 -18.42
C TYR A 887 -21.21 16.97 -18.28
N ILE A 888 -21.62 17.54 -17.15
CA ILE A 888 -21.59 18.98 -16.91
C ILE A 888 -20.14 19.40 -16.62
N GLY A 889 -19.58 20.25 -17.48
CA GLY A 889 -18.16 20.62 -17.43
C GLY A 889 -17.20 19.54 -17.97
N GLY A 890 -17.70 18.36 -18.34
CA GLY A 890 -16.88 17.25 -18.81
C GLY A 890 -16.12 17.54 -20.11
N VAL A 891 -15.06 16.77 -20.35
CA VAL A 891 -14.24 16.82 -21.57
C VAL A 891 -14.00 15.43 -22.12
N ARG A 892 -13.99 15.29 -23.44
CA ARG A 892 -13.59 14.06 -24.12
C ARG A 892 -12.08 13.98 -24.27
N LEU A 893 -11.49 12.87 -23.83
CA LEU A 893 -10.07 12.56 -23.91
C LEU A 893 -9.78 11.58 -25.07
N ARG A 894 -8.60 11.70 -25.68
CA ARG A 894 -8.14 10.81 -26.76
C ARG A 894 -6.61 10.64 -26.71
N GLN A 895 -6.15 9.43 -27.00
CA GLN A 895 -4.73 9.05 -27.03
C GLN A 895 -4.11 9.06 -28.44
N ASN A 896 -4.79 9.62 -29.45
CA ASN A 896 -4.23 9.66 -30.81
C ASN A 896 -3.00 10.56 -30.89
N HIS A 897 -2.07 10.20 -31.77
CA HIS A 897 -0.85 10.97 -31.99
C HIS A 897 -0.95 11.83 -33.24
N ARG A 898 -0.11 12.88 -33.29
CA ARG A 898 0.04 13.71 -34.48
C ARG A 898 0.45 12.85 -35.69
N GLY A 899 -0.31 12.94 -36.79
CA GLY A 899 -0.13 12.17 -38.00
C GLY A 899 -0.94 10.86 -38.06
N ASP A 900 -1.70 10.51 -37.01
CA ASP A 900 -2.58 9.35 -37.06
C ASP A 900 -3.75 9.61 -38.03
N PRO A 901 -4.21 8.57 -38.77
CA PRO A 901 -5.41 8.70 -39.60
C PRO A 901 -6.59 9.22 -38.78
N ASN A 902 -7.33 10.21 -39.31
CA ASN A 902 -8.50 10.79 -38.65
C ASN A 902 -8.25 11.31 -37.22
N GLU A 903 -7.03 11.76 -36.92
CA GLU A 903 -6.73 12.38 -35.63
C GLU A 903 -7.72 13.51 -35.29
N LYS A 904 -7.96 13.66 -34.00
CA LYS A 904 -8.86 14.65 -33.40
C LYS A 904 -8.15 15.29 -32.22
N PRO A 905 -8.51 16.52 -31.82
CA PRO A 905 -7.88 17.14 -30.66
C PRO A 905 -7.96 16.21 -29.43
N PRO A 906 -6.87 16.11 -28.65
CA PRO A 906 -6.75 15.16 -27.55
C PRO A 906 -7.70 15.47 -26.40
N VAL A 907 -8.11 16.73 -26.23
CA VAL A 907 -9.06 17.18 -25.22
C VAL A 907 -10.07 18.11 -25.88
N VAL A 908 -11.37 17.78 -25.79
CA VAL A 908 -12.46 18.60 -26.34
C VAL A 908 -13.60 18.66 -25.34
N PRO A 909 -14.21 19.83 -25.06
CA PRO A 909 -15.42 19.90 -24.23
C PRO A 909 -16.51 18.95 -24.71
N ILE A 910 -17.26 18.37 -23.78
CA ILE A 910 -18.49 17.65 -24.13
C ILE A 910 -19.47 18.64 -24.77
N SER A 911 -20.17 18.21 -25.83
CA SER A 911 -21.02 19.10 -26.62
C SER A 911 -22.10 19.78 -25.77
N ALA A 912 -22.41 21.05 -26.07
CA ALA A 912 -23.51 21.74 -25.39
C ALA A 912 -24.84 20.98 -25.48
N ALA A 913 -25.08 20.26 -26.58
CA ALA A 913 -26.27 19.45 -26.77
C ALA A 913 -26.34 18.30 -25.75
N ASP A 914 -25.25 17.56 -25.56
CA ASP A 914 -25.21 16.45 -24.61
C ASP A 914 -25.23 16.95 -23.16
N GLN A 915 -24.55 18.05 -22.85
CA GLN A 915 -24.63 18.68 -21.52
C GLN A 915 -26.06 19.15 -21.20
N LYS A 916 -26.77 19.76 -22.15
CA LYS A 916 -28.19 20.13 -21.99
C LYS A 916 -29.10 18.91 -21.83
N ARG A 917 -28.86 17.83 -22.58
CA ARG A 917 -29.57 16.55 -22.42
C ARG A 917 -29.35 15.96 -21.02
N ALA A 918 -28.11 16.00 -20.52
CA ALA A 918 -27.78 15.55 -19.17
C ALA A 918 -28.53 16.37 -18.10
N LEU A 919 -28.52 17.72 -18.20
CA LEU A 919 -29.30 18.58 -17.31
C LEU A 919 -30.81 18.30 -17.39
N ALA A 920 -31.34 18.02 -18.57
CA ALA A 920 -32.76 17.67 -18.72
C ALA A 920 -33.09 16.35 -18.01
N LEU A 921 -32.22 15.34 -18.10
CA LEU A 921 -32.39 14.07 -17.38
C LEU A 921 -32.34 14.28 -15.86
N LEU A 922 -31.36 15.03 -15.35
CA LEU A 922 -31.28 15.34 -13.91
C LEU A 922 -32.49 16.16 -13.45
N THR A 923 -32.94 17.12 -14.26
CA THR A 923 -34.15 17.91 -13.97
C THR A 923 -35.38 17.03 -13.89
N GLN A 924 -35.53 16.07 -14.81
CA GLN A 924 -36.68 15.17 -14.85
C GLN A 924 -36.66 14.14 -13.71
N TYR A 925 -35.52 13.49 -13.47
CA TYR A 925 -35.42 12.31 -12.61
C TYR A 925 -34.87 12.63 -11.21
N VAL A 926 -34.21 13.75 -10.99
CA VAL A 926 -33.63 14.11 -9.68
C VAL A 926 -34.31 15.35 -9.11
N PHE A 927 -34.41 16.42 -9.90
CA PHE A 927 -34.91 17.72 -9.43
C PHE A 927 -36.37 18.01 -9.79
N SER A 928 -37.14 17.04 -10.27
CA SER A 928 -38.57 17.25 -10.57
C SER A 928 -39.43 17.09 -9.32
N PRO A 929 -40.60 17.77 -9.22
CA PRO A 929 -41.60 17.46 -8.21
C PRO A 929 -42.14 16.02 -8.30
N ARG A 930 -42.03 15.39 -9.48
CA ARG A 930 -42.44 13.99 -9.72
C ARG A 930 -41.30 12.99 -9.60
N ALA A 931 -40.06 13.45 -9.36
CA ALA A 931 -38.95 12.55 -9.07
C ALA A 931 -39.22 11.77 -7.78
N PHE A 932 -38.84 10.49 -7.75
CA PHE A 932 -39.03 9.60 -6.59
C PHE A 932 -40.49 9.49 -6.10
N SER A 933 -41.46 9.62 -7.03
CA SER A 933 -42.89 9.48 -6.73
C SER A 933 -43.31 8.00 -6.61
N PHE A 934 -42.73 7.29 -5.64
CA PHE A 934 -43.10 5.91 -5.33
C PHE A 934 -44.34 5.84 -4.42
N PRO A 935 -45.15 4.77 -4.51
CA PRO A 935 -46.31 4.56 -3.63
C PRO A 935 -45.90 4.61 -2.16
N LYS A 936 -46.59 5.39 -1.32
CA LYS A 936 -46.18 5.64 0.08
C LYS A 936 -46.22 4.36 0.93
N GLU A 937 -47.08 3.42 0.56
CA GLU A 937 -47.28 2.14 1.24
C GLU A 937 -46.01 1.28 1.20
N ILE A 938 -45.11 1.49 0.23
CA ILE A 938 -43.84 0.75 0.18
C ILE A 938 -42.94 1.10 1.35
N TYR A 939 -42.93 2.37 1.79
CA TYR A 939 -42.05 2.85 2.85
C TYR A 939 -42.42 2.26 4.21
N LEU A 940 -43.71 1.99 4.43
CA LEU A 940 -44.23 1.32 5.63
C LEU A 940 -43.84 -0.15 5.72
N LYS A 941 -43.38 -0.74 4.61
CA LYS A 941 -42.97 -2.15 4.52
C LYS A 941 -41.46 -2.31 4.58
N LEU A 942 -40.69 -1.23 4.67
CA LEU A 942 -39.25 -1.30 4.86
C LEU A 942 -38.97 -1.61 6.33
N ALA A 943 -38.30 -2.73 6.57
CA ALA A 943 -37.97 -3.21 7.90
C ALA A 943 -36.44 -3.34 8.07
N PRO A 944 -35.92 -3.20 9.30
CA PRO A 944 -34.54 -3.57 9.61
C PRO A 944 -34.35 -5.09 9.51
N ASN A 945 -33.10 -5.54 9.50
CA ASN A 945 -32.81 -6.97 9.53
C ASN A 945 -33.23 -7.54 10.90
N PRO A 946 -34.15 -8.53 10.97
CA PRO A 946 -34.50 -9.19 12.23
C PRO A 946 -33.34 -10.02 12.82
N PHE A 947 -32.36 -10.41 11.99
CA PHE A 947 -31.18 -11.19 12.39
C PHE A 947 -29.93 -10.62 11.72
N PRO A 948 -29.28 -9.58 12.30
CA PRO A 948 -28.05 -9.04 11.72
C PRO A 948 -27.01 -10.15 11.58
N ASP A 949 -26.63 -10.44 10.33
CA ASP A 949 -25.60 -11.44 10.04
C ASP A 949 -24.19 -10.86 10.28
N TYR A 950 -23.19 -11.75 10.24
CA TYR A 950 -21.79 -11.39 10.47
C TYR A 950 -21.29 -10.32 9.48
N ALA A 951 -21.80 -10.31 8.24
CA ALA A 951 -21.43 -9.32 7.24
C ALA A 951 -22.07 -7.95 7.52
N GLN A 952 -23.32 -7.92 7.97
CA GLN A 952 -24.02 -6.68 8.29
C GLN A 952 -23.50 -6.02 9.57
N MET A 953 -23.01 -6.81 10.52
CA MET A 953 -22.25 -6.31 11.67
C MET A 953 -21.00 -5.51 11.27
N LEU A 954 -20.41 -5.82 10.10
CA LEU A 954 -19.17 -5.24 9.60
C LEU A 954 -19.37 -4.01 8.69
N THR A 955 -20.50 -3.90 7.98
CA THR A 955 -20.64 -2.95 6.85
C THR A 955 -21.54 -1.74 7.12
N SER A 956 -22.31 -1.68 8.21
CA SER A 956 -23.00 -0.46 8.69
C SER A 956 -23.89 -0.76 9.89
N ARG A 957 -24.15 0.25 10.75
CA ARG A 957 -25.31 0.23 11.66
C ARG A 957 -26.51 0.84 10.90
N PRO A 958 -27.36 0.04 10.25
CA PRO A 958 -28.52 0.59 9.55
C PRO A 958 -29.43 1.32 10.54
N ARG A 959 -29.92 2.50 10.16
CA ARG A 959 -30.97 3.11 10.98
C ARG A 959 -32.22 2.22 10.91
N LEU A 960 -32.71 1.81 12.07
CA LEU A 960 -33.84 0.89 12.20
C LEU A 960 -35.16 1.49 11.68
N ASP A 961 -35.21 2.81 11.53
CA ASP A 961 -36.38 3.58 11.08
C ASP A 961 -36.44 3.76 9.55
N ALA A 962 -35.52 3.18 8.78
CA ALA A 962 -35.47 3.26 7.32
C ALA A 962 -35.64 4.70 6.75
N PRO A 963 -34.59 5.56 6.84
CA PRO A 963 -34.55 6.98 6.43
C PRO A 963 -34.98 7.40 5.02
N VAL A 964 -35.92 6.77 4.32
CA VAL A 964 -36.09 6.93 2.86
C VAL A 964 -36.16 8.37 2.38
N ARG A 965 -36.83 9.26 3.12
CA ARG A 965 -36.85 10.70 2.82
C ARG A 965 -35.43 11.29 2.80
N ASP A 966 -34.63 10.99 3.82
CA ASP A 966 -33.28 11.49 3.98
C ASP A 966 -32.37 10.90 2.87
N THR A 967 -32.48 9.60 2.57
CA THR A 967 -31.76 8.95 1.46
C THR A 967 -32.10 9.58 0.10
N ILE A 968 -33.38 9.78 -0.21
CA ILE A 968 -33.80 10.44 -1.45
C ILE A 968 -33.26 11.87 -1.50
N SER A 969 -33.39 12.62 -0.40
CA SER A 969 -32.87 13.99 -0.34
C SER A 969 -31.35 14.03 -0.50
N GLY A 970 -30.62 13.04 0.02
CA GLY A 970 -29.18 12.90 -0.14
C GLY A 970 -28.78 12.76 -1.61
N ILE A 971 -29.50 11.97 -2.40
CA ILE A 971 -29.25 11.86 -3.86
C ILE A 971 -29.40 13.23 -4.54
N GLN A 972 -30.46 13.97 -4.20
CA GLN A 972 -30.69 15.30 -4.77
C GLN A 972 -29.60 16.31 -4.35
N VAL A 973 -29.21 16.29 -3.07
CA VAL A 973 -28.18 17.16 -2.49
C VAL A 973 -26.81 16.89 -3.12
N LEU A 974 -26.39 15.62 -3.16
CA LEU A 974 -25.07 15.24 -3.68
C LEU A 974 -24.97 15.52 -5.19
N THR A 975 -26.05 15.27 -5.94
CA THR A 975 -26.13 15.65 -7.36
C THR A 975 -25.99 17.17 -7.51
N LEU A 976 -26.73 17.96 -6.73
CA LEU A 976 -26.68 19.42 -6.81
C LEU A 976 -25.30 19.97 -6.43
N ASN A 977 -24.72 19.49 -5.34
CA ASN A 977 -23.40 19.90 -4.87
C ASN A 977 -22.33 19.60 -5.93
N ARG A 978 -22.44 18.47 -6.64
CA ARG A 978 -21.52 18.14 -7.74
C ARG A 978 -21.64 19.11 -8.92
N LEU A 979 -22.87 19.50 -9.30
CA LEU A 979 -23.08 20.46 -10.40
C LEU A 979 -22.48 21.84 -10.10
N PHE A 980 -22.43 22.23 -8.84
CA PHE A 980 -21.91 23.51 -8.36
C PHE A 980 -20.61 23.38 -7.57
N SER A 981 -19.90 22.26 -7.72
CA SER A 981 -18.59 22.11 -7.10
C SER A 981 -17.59 23.04 -7.77
N GLU A 982 -16.56 23.43 -7.01
CA GLU A 982 -15.45 24.21 -7.54
C GLU A 982 -14.86 23.58 -8.81
N GLN A 983 -14.61 22.27 -8.79
CA GLN A 983 -14.10 21.53 -9.94
C GLN A 983 -15.00 21.67 -11.18
N THR A 984 -16.31 21.46 -11.04
CA THR A 984 -17.25 21.53 -12.17
C THR A 984 -17.35 22.95 -12.72
N LEU A 985 -17.46 23.96 -11.85
CA LEU A 985 -17.58 25.36 -12.26
C LEU A 985 -16.29 25.84 -12.94
N SER A 986 -15.12 25.49 -12.38
CA SER A 986 -13.82 25.77 -13.00
C SER A 986 -13.68 25.09 -14.35
N GLN A 987 -14.16 23.85 -14.51
CA GLN A 987 -14.17 23.17 -15.80
C GLN A 987 -15.07 23.85 -16.83
N ILE A 988 -16.26 24.30 -16.44
CA ILE A 988 -17.16 25.06 -17.32
C ILE A 988 -16.47 26.33 -17.79
N ALA A 989 -15.91 27.13 -16.88
CA ALA A 989 -15.21 28.37 -17.23
C ALA A 989 -14.04 28.11 -18.20
N ASN A 990 -13.25 27.06 -17.94
CA ASN A 990 -12.16 26.66 -18.84
C ASN A 990 -12.66 26.19 -20.22
N ASN A 991 -13.78 25.46 -20.26
CA ASN A 991 -14.36 24.99 -21.51
C ASN A 991 -14.96 26.15 -22.32
N GLU A 992 -15.60 27.12 -21.67
CA GLU A 992 -16.07 28.37 -22.31
C GLU A 992 -14.91 29.14 -22.93
N PHE A 993 -13.79 29.28 -22.20
CA PHE A 993 -12.59 29.94 -22.72
C PHE A 993 -11.99 29.23 -23.94
N LYS A 994 -12.07 27.89 -23.99
CA LYS A 994 -11.56 27.07 -25.10
C LYS A 994 -12.52 26.97 -26.29
N ALA A 995 -13.81 27.23 -26.08
CA ALA A 995 -14.83 27.09 -27.11
C ALA A 995 -14.60 28.11 -28.23
N ARG A 996 -14.75 27.67 -29.49
CA ARG A 996 -14.62 28.57 -30.65
C ARG A 996 -15.88 29.40 -30.83
N LYS A 997 -17.02 28.86 -30.39
CA LYS A 997 -18.32 29.55 -30.40
C LYS A 997 -19.02 29.35 -29.05
N PRO A 998 -19.81 30.34 -28.58
CA PRO A 998 -20.51 30.24 -27.29
C PRO A 998 -21.49 29.07 -27.17
N ASP A 999 -21.95 28.49 -28.28
CA ASP A 999 -22.91 27.39 -28.32
C ASP A 999 -22.28 25.98 -28.41
N GLU A 1000 -20.95 25.88 -28.46
CA GLU A 1000 -20.23 24.59 -28.52
C GLU A 1000 -20.21 23.84 -27.18
N THR A 1001 -20.23 24.56 -26.05
CA THR A 1001 -20.26 24.01 -24.69
C THR A 1001 -21.41 24.61 -23.88
N LEU A 1002 -21.80 23.96 -22.78
CA LEU A 1002 -22.73 24.56 -21.82
C LEU A 1002 -22.06 25.77 -21.15
N SER A 1003 -22.80 26.88 -21.06
CA SER A 1003 -22.31 28.07 -20.36
C SER A 1003 -22.64 28.04 -18.86
N MET A 1004 -21.82 28.74 -18.08
CA MET A 1004 -22.03 28.93 -16.64
C MET A 1004 -23.43 29.53 -16.38
N THR A 1005 -23.79 30.57 -17.13
CA THR A 1005 -25.12 31.19 -17.06
C THR A 1005 -26.23 30.18 -17.36
N ALA A 1006 -26.08 29.33 -18.38
CA ALA A 1006 -27.09 28.34 -18.74
C ALA A 1006 -27.26 27.26 -17.67
N LEU A 1007 -26.18 26.87 -16.97
CA LEU A 1007 -26.25 25.96 -15.82
C LEU A 1007 -27.08 26.58 -14.68
N PHE A 1008 -26.70 27.78 -14.23
CA PHE A 1008 -27.38 28.46 -13.13
C PHE A 1008 -28.86 28.71 -13.44
N GLU A 1009 -29.18 29.17 -14.65
CA GLU A 1009 -30.55 29.39 -15.11
C GLU A 1009 -31.39 28.11 -15.08
N GLN A 1010 -30.92 27.03 -15.70
CA GLN A 1010 -31.68 25.79 -15.80
C GLN A 1010 -31.90 25.15 -14.43
N VAL A 1011 -30.86 25.07 -13.59
CA VAL A 1011 -30.99 24.47 -12.25
C VAL A 1011 -31.84 25.34 -11.33
N SER A 1012 -31.69 26.68 -11.38
CA SER A 1012 -32.55 27.60 -10.61
C SER A 1012 -34.03 27.42 -10.96
N ASN A 1013 -34.37 27.33 -12.25
CA ASN A 1013 -35.75 27.13 -12.69
C ASN A 1013 -36.30 25.75 -12.26
N ALA A 1014 -35.49 24.70 -12.35
CA ALA A 1014 -35.87 23.34 -11.95
C ALA A 1014 -36.10 23.20 -10.44
N VAL A 1015 -35.19 23.74 -9.62
CA VAL A 1015 -35.24 23.65 -8.15
C VAL A 1015 -36.39 24.50 -7.59
N ASN A 1016 -36.63 25.68 -8.18
CA ASN A 1016 -37.61 26.66 -7.66
C ASN A 1016 -38.96 26.63 -8.39
N ALA A 1017 -39.26 25.56 -9.14
CA ALA A 1017 -40.48 25.46 -9.95
C ALA A 1017 -41.77 25.76 -9.16
N GLU A 1018 -41.88 25.27 -7.92
CA GLU A 1018 -43.04 25.54 -7.04
C GLU A 1018 -43.15 27.02 -6.64
N ILE A 1019 -42.02 27.68 -6.37
CA ILE A 1019 -41.96 29.10 -6.04
C ILE A 1019 -42.37 29.92 -7.26
N ILE A 1020 -41.85 29.59 -8.44
CA ILE A 1020 -42.17 30.25 -9.71
C ILE A 1020 -43.68 30.15 -10.00
N ASN A 1021 -44.27 28.96 -9.80
CA ASN A 1021 -45.69 28.73 -10.03
C ASN A 1021 -46.59 29.26 -8.89
N GLY A 1022 -46.02 29.59 -7.72
CA GLY A 1022 -46.75 29.97 -6.52
C GLY A 1022 -47.65 28.84 -5.99
N SER A 1023 -47.11 27.62 -5.96
CA SER A 1023 -47.77 26.42 -5.44
C SER A 1023 -47.19 26.00 -4.09
N ASN A 1024 -47.91 25.15 -3.34
CA ASN A 1024 -47.37 24.56 -2.10
C ASN A 1024 -46.07 23.80 -2.38
N VAL A 1025 -45.08 23.94 -1.49
CA VAL A 1025 -43.74 23.33 -1.64
C VAL A 1025 -43.66 22.06 -0.78
N PRO A 1026 -43.63 20.85 -1.36
CA PRO A 1026 -43.55 19.60 -0.61
C PRO A 1026 -42.24 19.43 0.18
N ALA A 1027 -42.21 18.51 1.15
CA ALA A 1027 -41.08 18.34 2.08
C ALA A 1027 -39.71 18.11 1.40
N LEU A 1028 -39.64 17.19 0.41
CA LEU A 1028 -38.39 16.95 -0.34
C LEU A 1028 -37.95 18.18 -1.14
N ARG A 1029 -38.92 18.95 -1.65
CA ARG A 1029 -38.67 20.16 -2.44
C ARG A 1029 -38.14 21.31 -1.59
N ARG A 1030 -38.66 21.47 -0.36
CA ARG A 1030 -38.11 22.41 0.62
C ARG A 1030 -36.66 22.11 0.96
N LEU A 1031 -36.29 20.83 1.11
CA LEU A 1031 -34.91 20.43 1.35
C LEU A 1031 -34.02 20.81 0.17
N LEU A 1032 -34.41 20.46 -1.06
CA LEU A 1032 -33.65 20.80 -2.27
C LEU A 1032 -33.47 22.32 -2.44
N GLN A 1033 -34.53 23.11 -2.23
CA GLN A 1033 -34.48 24.57 -2.35
C GLN A 1033 -33.57 25.21 -1.28
N ARG A 1034 -33.58 24.71 -0.04
CA ARG A 1034 -32.64 25.15 1.00
C ARG A 1034 -31.21 24.80 0.67
N THR A 1035 -30.97 23.59 0.15
CA THR A 1035 -29.62 23.20 -0.28
C THR A 1035 -29.13 24.10 -1.39
N TYR A 1036 -29.94 24.36 -2.42
CA TYR A 1036 -29.57 25.28 -3.49
C TYR A 1036 -29.27 26.69 -2.99
N LEU A 1037 -30.12 27.23 -2.13
CA LEU A 1037 -29.87 28.52 -1.48
C LEU A 1037 -28.53 28.53 -0.73
N ARG A 1038 -28.25 27.48 0.06
CA ARG A 1038 -26.98 27.34 0.79
C ARG A 1038 -25.78 27.23 -0.14
N THR A 1039 -25.88 26.46 -1.22
CA THR A 1039 -24.84 26.34 -2.25
C THR A 1039 -24.50 27.71 -2.85
N LEU A 1040 -25.51 28.51 -3.21
CA LEU A 1040 -25.28 29.87 -3.71
C LEU A 1040 -24.75 30.82 -2.63
N ALA A 1041 -25.21 30.67 -1.39
CA ALA A 1041 -24.76 31.47 -0.27
C ALA A 1041 -23.28 31.21 0.04
N ASP A 1042 -22.88 29.94 0.07
CA ASP A 1042 -21.52 29.50 0.38
C ASP A 1042 -20.51 30.16 -0.57
N MET A 1043 -20.80 30.18 -1.88
CA MET A 1043 -19.96 30.87 -2.88
C MET A 1043 -19.69 32.35 -2.58
N LEU A 1044 -20.58 33.01 -1.83
CA LEU A 1044 -20.50 34.45 -1.54
C LEU A 1044 -19.94 34.79 -0.17
N VAL A 1045 -20.17 33.93 0.83
CA VAL A 1045 -19.86 34.25 2.24
C VAL A 1045 -18.79 33.36 2.85
N ASN A 1046 -18.48 32.23 2.22
CA ASN A 1046 -17.36 31.39 2.63
C ASN A 1046 -16.04 32.03 2.16
N PRO A 1047 -15.14 32.46 3.07
CA PRO A 1047 -13.87 33.08 2.70
C PRO A 1047 -12.95 32.11 1.94
N ASP A 1048 -13.11 30.80 2.16
CA ASP A 1048 -12.30 29.75 1.56
C ASP A 1048 -12.89 29.22 0.24
N SER A 1049 -13.95 29.87 -0.28
CA SER A 1049 -14.57 29.46 -1.55
C SER A 1049 -13.66 29.78 -2.76
N GLU A 1050 -13.07 28.75 -3.35
CA GLU A 1050 -12.21 28.83 -4.54
C GLU A 1050 -12.97 28.78 -5.89
N VAL A 1051 -14.32 28.85 -5.88
CA VAL A 1051 -15.09 28.86 -7.13
C VAL A 1051 -14.75 30.09 -8.01
N PRO A 1052 -14.87 30.01 -9.35
CA PRO A 1052 -14.62 31.13 -10.24
C PRO A 1052 -15.44 32.40 -9.92
N ASP A 1053 -14.88 33.58 -10.16
CA ASP A 1053 -15.54 34.87 -9.87
C ASP A 1053 -16.87 35.04 -10.62
N ASP A 1054 -16.96 34.54 -11.86
CA ASP A 1054 -18.22 34.55 -12.62
C ASP A 1054 -19.31 33.72 -11.94
N ALA A 1055 -18.95 32.62 -11.28
CA ALA A 1055 -19.89 31.83 -10.50
C ALA A 1055 -20.37 32.61 -9.26
N LYS A 1056 -19.49 33.37 -8.58
CA LYS A 1056 -19.87 34.27 -7.47
C LYS A 1056 -20.81 35.37 -7.95
N MET A 1057 -20.51 35.98 -9.10
CA MET A 1057 -21.39 36.98 -9.71
C MET A 1057 -22.79 36.40 -10.00
N LEU A 1058 -22.86 35.22 -10.63
CA LEU A 1058 -24.11 34.53 -10.96
C LEU A 1058 -24.85 34.09 -9.69
N ALA A 1059 -24.17 33.60 -8.66
CA ALA A 1059 -24.78 33.26 -7.38
C ALA A 1059 -25.50 34.48 -6.78
N ARG A 1060 -24.85 35.64 -6.75
CA ARG A 1060 -25.46 36.90 -6.28
C ARG A 1060 -26.68 37.29 -7.13
N TYR A 1061 -26.58 37.16 -8.45
CA TYR A 1061 -27.71 37.43 -9.35
C TYR A 1061 -28.91 36.52 -9.07
N HIS A 1062 -28.68 35.21 -8.98
CA HIS A 1062 -29.74 34.22 -8.75
C HIS A 1062 -30.38 34.34 -7.36
N LEU A 1063 -29.63 34.72 -6.33
CA LEU A 1063 -30.19 35.01 -5.00
C LEU A 1063 -31.14 36.22 -5.03
N ARG A 1064 -30.76 37.30 -5.72
CA ARG A 1064 -31.64 38.48 -5.90
C ARG A 1064 -32.92 38.11 -6.67
N ARG A 1065 -32.78 37.31 -7.73
CA ARG A 1065 -33.92 36.83 -8.51
C ARG A 1065 -34.85 35.94 -7.67
N LEU A 1066 -34.29 35.01 -6.90
CA LEU A 1066 -35.06 34.13 -6.01
C LEU A 1066 -35.80 34.93 -4.94
N LYS A 1067 -35.17 35.94 -4.34
CA LYS A 1067 -35.84 36.89 -3.44
C LYS A 1067 -37.06 37.54 -4.09
N GLY A 1068 -36.92 38.04 -5.32
CA GLY A 1068 -38.04 38.61 -6.07
C GLY A 1068 -39.17 37.61 -6.32
N GLN A 1069 -38.84 36.38 -6.70
CA GLN A 1069 -39.81 35.30 -6.91
C GLN A 1069 -40.57 34.95 -5.62
N ILE A 1070 -39.88 34.83 -4.48
CA ILE A 1070 -40.50 34.56 -3.19
C ILE A 1070 -41.46 35.70 -2.79
N LEU A 1071 -41.03 36.95 -2.91
CA LEU A 1071 -41.85 38.12 -2.59
C LEU A 1071 -43.13 38.18 -3.43
N ALA A 1072 -43.07 37.75 -4.69
CA ALA A 1072 -44.22 37.73 -5.59
C ALA A 1072 -45.28 36.66 -5.22
N VAL A 1073 -44.91 35.60 -4.50
CA VAL A 1073 -45.82 34.46 -4.23
C VAL A 1073 -46.14 34.25 -2.76
N ARG A 1074 -45.37 34.78 -1.81
CA ARG A 1074 -45.55 34.52 -0.36
C ARG A 1074 -46.94 34.88 0.20
N ASN A 1075 -47.64 35.80 -0.45
CA ASN A 1075 -48.98 36.26 -0.06
C ASN A 1075 -50.12 35.45 -0.70
N LYS A 1076 -49.82 34.46 -1.56
CA LYS A 1076 -50.83 33.54 -2.12
C LYS A 1076 -51.37 32.62 -1.02
N PRO A 1077 -52.56 32.01 -1.21
CA PRO A 1077 -53.12 31.03 -0.27
C PRO A 1077 -52.31 29.72 -0.28
N LEU A 1078 -51.16 29.73 0.40
CA LEU A 1078 -50.23 28.61 0.57
C LEU A 1078 -50.41 27.97 1.95
N ASP A 1079 -50.04 26.70 2.07
CA ASP A 1079 -50.02 26.01 3.36
C ASP A 1079 -49.01 26.64 4.34
N THR A 1080 -49.24 26.45 5.64
CA THR A 1080 -48.42 27.07 6.70
C THR A 1080 -46.94 26.71 6.56
N THR A 1081 -46.62 25.46 6.23
CA THR A 1081 -45.23 25.01 6.13
C THR A 1081 -44.51 25.64 4.94
N THR A 1082 -45.21 25.86 3.83
CA THR A 1082 -44.70 26.56 2.65
C THR A 1082 -44.44 28.02 2.99
N ARG A 1083 -45.38 28.72 3.64
CA ARG A 1083 -45.17 30.12 4.04
C ARG A 1083 -43.94 30.28 4.94
N VAL A 1084 -43.84 29.47 5.99
CA VAL A 1084 -42.69 29.49 6.92
C VAL A 1084 -41.37 29.21 6.19
N HIS A 1085 -41.36 28.24 5.26
CA HIS A 1085 -40.18 27.93 4.45
C HIS A 1085 -39.77 29.10 3.54
N LEU A 1086 -40.73 29.78 2.91
CA LEU A 1086 -40.47 30.95 2.09
C LEU A 1086 -39.93 32.12 2.92
N ASP A 1087 -40.46 32.34 4.12
CA ASP A 1087 -39.97 33.37 5.05
C ASP A 1087 -38.56 33.06 5.56
N GLU A 1088 -38.27 31.79 5.89
CA GLU A 1088 -36.92 31.32 6.25
C GLU A 1088 -35.92 31.58 5.11
N MET A 1089 -36.27 31.16 3.88
CA MET A 1089 -35.42 31.39 2.70
C MET A 1089 -35.20 32.88 2.44
N LEU A 1090 -36.22 33.72 2.60
CA LEU A 1090 -36.10 35.17 2.42
C LEU A 1090 -35.14 35.78 3.44
N SER A 1091 -35.27 35.40 4.72
CA SER A 1091 -34.39 35.86 5.79
C SER A 1091 -32.94 35.45 5.53
N GLU A 1092 -32.72 34.23 5.05
CA GLU A 1092 -31.39 33.72 4.71
C GLU A 1092 -30.78 34.48 3.53
N ILE A 1093 -31.56 34.71 2.45
CA ILE A 1093 -31.11 35.50 1.30
C ILE A 1093 -30.73 36.92 1.74
N ASP A 1094 -31.53 37.55 2.59
CA ASP A 1094 -31.24 38.89 3.11
C ASP A 1094 -29.97 38.92 3.95
N ARG A 1095 -29.74 37.90 4.78
CA ARG A 1095 -28.48 37.78 5.55
C ARG A 1095 -27.27 37.68 4.64
N VAL A 1096 -27.34 36.84 3.61
CA VAL A 1096 -26.25 36.59 2.65
C VAL A 1096 -25.97 37.83 1.79
N LEU A 1097 -27.00 38.47 1.24
CA LEU A 1097 -26.83 39.64 0.36
C LEU A 1097 -26.35 40.88 1.10
N ASN A 1098 -26.61 40.98 2.41
CA ASN A 1098 -26.15 42.06 3.28
C ASN A 1098 -24.87 41.73 4.05
N ALA A 1099 -24.32 40.52 3.89
CA ALA A 1099 -23.09 40.11 4.55
C ALA A 1099 -21.96 41.09 4.19
N ARG A 1100 -21.25 41.57 5.22
CA ARG A 1100 -20.09 42.46 5.07
C ARG A 1100 -18.84 41.68 5.41
N TYR A 1101 -17.82 41.85 4.59
CA TYR A 1101 -16.49 41.33 4.90
C TYR A 1101 -15.85 42.25 5.95
N THR A 1102 -15.67 41.76 7.16
CA THR A 1102 -14.98 42.50 8.22
C THR A 1102 -13.50 42.19 8.14
N ILE A 1103 -12.72 43.05 7.49
CA ILE A 1103 -11.25 43.00 7.57
C ILE A 1103 -10.87 43.55 8.94
N GLY A 1104 -10.54 42.69 9.91
CA GLY A 1104 -10.04 43.18 11.21
C GLY A 1104 -10.30 42.36 12.48
N SER A 1105 -10.94 41.19 12.45
CA SER A 1105 -10.80 40.26 13.58
C SER A 1105 -9.58 39.38 13.35
N ALA A 1106 -8.48 39.69 14.04
CA ALA A 1106 -7.37 38.76 14.19
C ALA A 1106 -7.88 37.47 14.85
N SER A 1107 -8.23 36.46 14.08
CA SER A 1107 -7.70 35.15 14.39
C SER A 1107 -6.25 35.19 13.95
N GLU A 1108 -5.32 34.96 14.88
CA GLU A 1108 -3.91 34.77 14.54
C GLU A 1108 -3.78 33.90 13.28
N PRO A 1109 -2.90 34.23 12.33
CA PRO A 1109 -2.61 33.29 11.26
C PRO A 1109 -2.14 31.99 11.92
N PRO A 1110 -2.63 30.81 11.52
CA PRO A 1110 -1.91 29.60 11.86
C PRO A 1110 -0.47 29.81 11.38
N ALA A 1111 0.49 29.62 12.29
CA ALA A 1111 1.91 29.74 11.98
C ALA A 1111 2.21 29.01 10.66
N PRO A 1112 3.06 29.56 9.78
CA PRO A 1112 3.27 29.03 8.45
C PRO A 1112 3.58 27.55 8.55
N THR A 1113 2.68 26.73 8.02
CA THR A 1113 2.95 25.33 7.81
C THR A 1113 4.01 25.28 6.73
N VAL A 1114 5.27 25.14 7.14
CA VAL A 1114 6.35 24.74 6.24
C VAL A 1114 5.93 23.38 5.69
N ILE A 1115 5.48 23.37 4.44
CA ILE A 1115 5.32 22.17 3.64
C ILE A 1115 6.72 21.53 3.56
N PRO A 1116 6.96 20.35 4.16
CA PRO A 1116 8.10 19.57 3.74
C PRO A 1116 7.78 19.10 2.32
N ARG A 1117 8.65 19.46 1.37
CA ARG A 1117 8.76 18.70 0.12
C ARG A 1117 8.86 17.21 0.49
N ARG A 1118 7.87 16.43 0.08
CA ARG A 1118 8.00 15.01 -0.22
C ARG A 1118 7.29 14.73 -1.52
#